data_AF-A0A9E7EWV7-F1
#
_entry.id   AF-A0A9E7EWV7-F1
#
_cell.length_a   1.000
_cell.length_b   1.000
_cell.length_c   1.000
_cell.angle_alpha   90.00
_cell.angle_beta   90.00
_cell.angle_gamma   90.00
#
_symmetry.space_group_name_H-M   'P 1'
#
loop_
_entity.id
_entity.type
_entity.pdbx_description
1 polymer ?
#
loop_
_entity_poly.entity_id
_entity_poly.type
_entity_poly.pdbx_seq_one_letter_code
_entity_poly.pdbx_strand_id
1 'polypeptide(L)'
;MASAKSSRSRASAPSGQVAAGVPHANGGGAGQEAGVQLADKLKIFKTDNFDPDAYVQSKCQSMNEKEIKQLCNYLQDLKRASAEEMRKSVYANYAAFIRTSKEISDLEGELLSIKNLLGAQTGLIHGLAEGVNIDSLSAGSESIRENDILNVEDREPSDLEKWVEEFPDMLEVLLAERRVDEALDALDEAERLVIDAKQKQTVGTAELSSLQNAISEHRQKLADQLAEAACQSSTHGVELRAAAAALKRLGDGPRAHSLLLSAHYQRLQYNMQVIHPTSTSYGGAYTAALSQQVFSAIGQALNDSQAVFGDEYASELVIWSTKQAEAFSHLVKRHALASSAAAGGLRAAAECVQIAIGHCSMLEARERLSLSSVLLKLFRPSVEQALNANLKRIEESTAALAAADDWVLTYPPTGARTSNRIPSTVVGIQPKLSSSAHRFYSMVQDFFEDVGPLLTMQLGGSTTDGLLKVFNSYISLLINALPSSIEEEANLDGPVNKLVRIAETESQQLGLLANASLLAEELLPRAAMKLSPMYQAGGMDDSRRRGSDRNTRVPEQREWKKKLQRSVDKLRDSFCRQHALDLIFTEDGDNNLSAEMYISMDLNSDELEWAPSPIFQELCAKLNRMASFASDMFVGRERFATLLMMRLTETVILWLSEDQSFWEEIEEGARPLGPLGLQQFYLDMQFIILFGKGRFLSRNVHQVVIDIIERAMAAFSATGMDPDSTLPNDDWFFEVAQETISRINACVFPCRQSKVQLVPFFSLIHSFIFHHERRSGLCWLRTIMLPIVLFASGSVFYPLMRERERERGREMGMLRAMVAHPEEVYPMVKLKLASDRIRRQIPAEPHWAFSYSMLQKVSRSFALVIQQLGPQLRDAVCVFYLVLRALDTVADYHIAQKSFTSLKNLDLQFYQVKEKAGGAKDYKILMDKFHLVSTAFLELDKSYQVAIEDITRRMGAGMAKFICKEVESIDDYDEYCHYVAGLVGLGLSKLFHASGSEELASDNLSNSMGLFLQKTNIIRDYLEDINEIPKSRMFWPRQIWSKYADKLEDFKNPENSTKAVECLNDLVTNSLIHAEDCLQYMSALKDLAIFRFCAIPQIMAIGTLALCYNNVEVFRGVVKMRRGLTAKIIDQTNSMSDVYGAFYEFSSLIKSKIDGNDPNANLTRKHVEAIQKACGSSGLLNTRGLHMHKSNRHTTLLIMVVFLLLAMLLSFLPDK
;
A
#
# COMPACT_ATOMS: atom_id res chain seq x y z
N MET A 1 7.11 55.72 30.86
CA MET A 1 8.35 56.45 31.26
C MET A 1 9.44 56.21 30.21
N ALA A 2 10.65 56.74 30.40
CA ALA A 2 11.72 56.83 29.37
C ALA A 2 12.02 55.53 28.59
N SER A 3 12.34 55.48 27.29
CA SER A 3 12.84 56.45 26.27
C SER A 3 14.36 56.63 26.13
N ALA A 4 14.94 56.03 25.06
CA ALA A 4 16.06 56.51 24.23
C ALA A 4 16.12 55.66 22.92
N LYS A 5 15.94 56.23 21.70
CA LYS A 5 16.97 56.66 20.71
C LYS A 5 17.84 55.51 20.16
N SER A 6 18.12 55.33 18.86
CA SER A 6 17.79 55.98 17.55
C SER A 6 18.05 54.92 16.43
N SER A 7 17.88 55.02 15.09
CA SER A 7 17.67 56.05 14.03
C SER A 7 16.80 55.42 12.90
N ARG A 8 16.05 56.12 12.02
CA ARG A 8 16.39 56.97 10.84
C ARG A 8 17.35 56.35 9.79
N SER A 9 17.10 56.38 8.46
CA SER A 9 15.89 56.80 7.69
C SER A 9 16.04 56.66 6.15
N ARG A 10 14.94 56.30 5.43
CA ARG A 10 14.58 56.64 4.00
C ARG A 10 15.59 56.22 2.89
N ALA A 11 15.31 56.25 1.58
CA ALA A 11 14.20 56.82 0.78
C ALA A 11 13.77 55.89 -0.40
N SER A 12 13.03 56.42 -1.39
CA SER A 12 12.35 55.67 -2.47
C SER A 12 12.42 56.36 -3.85
N ALA A 13 12.55 55.57 -4.93
CA ALA A 13 12.34 55.96 -6.36
C ALA A 13 13.34 57.00 -6.94
N PRO A 14 13.40 57.26 -8.27
CA PRO A 14 12.55 56.76 -9.37
C PRO A 14 13.31 56.16 -10.59
N SER A 15 12.63 56.04 -11.72
CA SER A 15 13.05 55.46 -13.01
C SER A 15 13.90 56.37 -13.91
N GLY A 16 14.57 55.79 -14.92
CA GLY A 16 15.34 56.46 -15.97
C GLY A 16 15.46 55.61 -17.24
N GLN A 17 15.81 56.21 -18.39
CA GLN A 17 15.62 55.62 -19.73
C GLN A 17 16.92 55.22 -20.48
N VAL A 18 16.79 54.16 -21.29
CA VAL A 18 17.31 53.96 -22.67
C VAL A 18 18.60 54.68 -23.12
N ALA A 19 19.62 53.91 -23.50
CA ALA A 19 20.44 54.11 -24.72
C ALA A 19 21.29 52.85 -25.04
N ALA A 20 21.76 52.69 -26.28
CA ALA A 20 22.55 51.55 -26.75
C ALA A 20 24.03 51.90 -27.00
N GLY A 21 24.91 50.90 -27.00
CA GLY A 21 26.31 51.04 -27.41
C GLY A 21 27.09 49.72 -27.39
N VAL A 22 27.59 49.30 -28.55
CA VAL A 22 28.44 48.09 -28.75
C VAL A 22 29.69 48.49 -29.51
N PRO A 23 30.88 48.06 -29.07
CA PRO A 23 31.83 47.48 -30.03
C PRO A 23 32.66 46.28 -29.51
N HIS A 24 32.76 45.26 -30.38
CA HIS A 24 33.83 44.25 -30.56
C HIS A 24 34.78 43.85 -29.39
N ALA A 25 34.57 42.62 -28.92
CA ALA A 25 35.50 41.48 -28.94
C ALA A 25 37.03 41.69 -28.85
N ASN A 26 37.67 40.99 -27.91
CA ASN A 26 38.93 40.28 -28.18
C ASN A 26 39.15 39.05 -27.27
N GLY A 27 40.07 38.17 -27.67
CA GLY A 27 40.14 36.75 -27.31
C GLY A 27 40.44 36.33 -25.85
N GLY A 28 39.96 35.11 -25.55
CA GLY A 28 40.72 34.08 -24.82
C GLY A 28 40.74 34.11 -23.29
N GLY A 29 40.00 33.19 -22.67
CA GLY A 29 40.16 32.88 -21.24
C GLY A 29 39.26 31.74 -20.77
N ALA A 30 39.85 30.57 -20.48
CA ALA A 30 39.12 29.45 -19.88
C ALA A 30 39.29 29.49 -18.35
N GLY A 31 38.23 29.88 -17.62
CA GLY A 31 38.20 29.81 -16.16
C GLY A 31 37.20 30.77 -15.50
N GLN A 32 36.65 30.33 -14.36
CA GLN A 32 35.88 31.11 -13.38
C GLN A 32 34.56 31.78 -13.83
N GLU A 33 33.44 31.04 -13.72
CA GLU A 33 32.14 31.66 -13.40
C GLU A 33 31.41 30.96 -12.22
N ALA A 34 32.18 30.51 -11.22
CA ALA A 34 31.64 30.02 -9.95
C ALA A 34 31.37 31.19 -8.99
N GLY A 35 30.14 31.71 -8.95
CA GLY A 35 29.76 32.71 -7.93
C GLY A 35 28.49 33.54 -8.18
N VAL A 36 27.96 33.62 -9.41
CA VAL A 36 26.76 34.44 -9.69
C VAL A 36 25.51 33.73 -9.16
N GLN A 37 24.84 34.34 -8.18
CA GLN A 37 23.60 33.80 -7.59
C GLN A 37 22.48 33.69 -8.64
N LEU A 38 21.66 32.63 -8.53
CA LEU A 38 20.54 32.36 -9.44
C LEU A 38 19.55 33.54 -9.54
N ALA A 39 19.41 34.33 -8.45
CA ALA A 39 18.59 35.52 -8.41
C ALA A 39 18.97 36.58 -9.47
N ASP A 40 20.27 36.76 -9.74
CA ASP A 40 20.76 37.70 -10.75
C ASP A 40 20.66 37.13 -12.17
N LYS A 41 20.87 35.82 -12.36
CA LYS A 41 20.64 35.15 -13.65
C LYS A 41 19.17 35.19 -14.10
N LEU A 42 18.23 35.23 -13.14
CA LEU A 42 16.79 35.39 -13.40
C LEU A 42 16.33 36.85 -13.53
N LYS A 43 17.19 37.85 -13.28
CA LYS A 43 16.81 39.26 -13.14
C LYS A 43 16.26 39.86 -14.44
N ILE A 44 16.81 39.45 -15.59
CA ILE A 44 16.40 39.91 -16.92
C ILE A 44 15.02 39.37 -17.34
N PHE A 45 14.59 38.23 -16.78
CA PHE A 45 13.28 37.60 -17.03
C PHE A 45 12.21 38.03 -16.01
N LYS A 46 12.53 38.97 -15.11
CA LYS A 46 11.66 39.47 -14.02
C LYS A 46 11.22 40.92 -14.22
N THR A 47 11.54 41.54 -15.35
CA THR A 47 11.06 42.87 -15.71
C THR A 47 9.73 42.76 -16.42
N ASP A 48 8.72 43.54 -16.00
CA ASP A 48 7.35 43.48 -16.55
C ASP A 48 7.26 43.78 -18.05
N ASN A 49 8.27 44.46 -18.61
CA ASN A 49 8.40 44.79 -20.04
C ASN A 49 9.42 43.89 -20.78
N PHE A 50 9.57 42.61 -20.38
CA PHE A 50 10.45 41.68 -21.09
C PHE A 50 9.87 41.27 -22.45
N ASP A 51 10.59 41.58 -23.53
CA ASP A 51 10.26 41.18 -24.91
C ASP A 51 11.07 39.91 -25.30
N PRO A 52 10.40 38.75 -25.49
CA PRO A 52 11.08 37.50 -25.86
C PRO A 52 11.71 37.54 -27.25
N ASP A 53 11.06 38.18 -28.23
CA ASP A 53 11.50 38.17 -29.62
C ASP A 53 12.70 39.10 -29.81
N ALA A 54 12.68 40.28 -29.17
CA ALA A 54 13.84 41.17 -29.11
C ALA A 54 15.02 40.52 -28.36
N TYR A 55 14.77 39.79 -27.26
CA TYR A 55 15.81 39.05 -26.54
C TYR A 55 16.44 37.94 -27.41
N VAL A 56 15.62 37.15 -28.11
CA VAL A 56 16.10 36.09 -29.02
C VAL A 56 16.86 36.68 -30.21
N GLN A 57 16.35 37.75 -30.85
CA GLN A 57 17.08 38.42 -31.93
C GLN A 57 18.41 38.99 -31.46
N SER A 58 18.42 39.73 -30.33
CA SER A 58 19.65 40.34 -29.79
C SER A 58 20.70 39.33 -29.34
N LYS A 59 20.34 38.07 -29.09
CA LYS A 59 21.30 36.99 -28.80
C LYS A 59 21.69 36.22 -30.05
N CYS A 60 20.72 35.69 -30.79
CA CYS A 60 20.97 34.72 -31.85
C CYS A 60 21.49 35.33 -33.17
N GLN A 61 21.38 36.65 -33.40
CA GLN A 61 21.82 37.30 -34.65
C GLN A 61 23.30 37.10 -35.01
N SER A 62 24.17 36.74 -34.06
CA SER A 62 25.61 36.53 -34.29
C SER A 62 26.15 35.18 -33.78
N MET A 63 25.26 34.26 -33.40
CA MET A 63 25.64 32.96 -32.83
C MET A 63 25.58 31.85 -33.88
N ASN A 64 26.56 30.94 -33.90
CA ASN A 64 26.51 29.75 -34.73
C ASN A 64 25.59 28.67 -34.12
N GLU A 65 25.27 27.61 -34.87
CA GLU A 65 24.33 26.56 -34.45
C GLU A 65 24.72 25.90 -33.11
N LYS A 66 26.02 25.72 -32.87
CA LYS A 66 26.54 25.09 -31.63
C LYS A 66 26.37 26.03 -30.43
N GLU A 67 26.60 27.32 -30.62
CA GLU A 67 26.35 28.36 -29.62
C GLU A 67 24.86 28.54 -29.33
N ILE A 68 24.00 28.47 -30.36
CA ILE A 68 22.54 28.49 -30.19
C ILE A 68 22.07 27.26 -29.38
N LYS A 69 22.58 26.06 -29.69
CA LYS A 69 22.31 24.85 -28.89
C LYS A 69 22.76 25.00 -27.43
N GLN A 70 23.93 25.59 -27.18
CA GLN A 70 24.40 25.90 -25.82
C GLN A 70 23.51 26.93 -25.11
N LEU A 71 23.05 27.98 -25.79
CA LEU A 71 22.12 28.97 -25.24
C LEU A 71 20.77 28.35 -24.89
N CYS A 72 20.23 27.48 -25.76
CA CYS A 72 19.01 26.72 -25.50
C CYS A 72 19.15 25.83 -24.25
N ASN A 73 20.25 25.09 -24.12
CA ASN A 73 20.50 24.25 -22.95
C ASN A 73 20.62 25.10 -21.66
N TYR A 74 21.38 26.20 -21.70
CA TYR A 74 21.47 27.15 -20.59
C TYR A 74 20.09 27.70 -20.17
N LEU A 75 19.23 28.08 -21.12
CA LEU A 75 17.88 28.56 -20.84
C LEU A 75 16.96 27.45 -20.28
N GLN A 76 17.12 26.20 -20.73
CA GLN A 76 16.42 25.06 -20.13
C GLN A 76 16.86 24.79 -18.69
N ASP A 77 18.17 24.78 -18.43
CA ASP A 77 18.71 24.58 -17.08
C ASP A 77 18.28 25.70 -16.13
N LEU A 78 18.31 26.95 -16.59
CA LEU A 78 17.81 28.10 -15.85
C LEU A 78 16.30 28.00 -15.58
N LYS A 79 15.51 27.47 -16.53
CA LYS A 79 14.07 27.17 -16.36
C LYS A 79 13.84 26.08 -15.31
N ARG A 80 14.62 24.98 -15.34
CA ARG A 80 14.56 23.91 -14.32
C ARG A 80 14.92 24.45 -12.93
N ALA A 81 16.01 25.21 -12.82
CA ALA A 81 16.44 25.85 -11.57
C ALA A 81 15.39 26.85 -11.03
N SER A 82 14.77 27.65 -11.91
CA SER A 82 13.69 28.57 -11.53
C SER A 82 12.43 27.85 -11.05
N ALA A 83 12.08 26.71 -11.67
CA ALA A 83 10.94 25.89 -11.23
C ALA A 83 11.22 25.24 -9.87
N GLU A 84 12.45 24.74 -9.65
CA GLU A 84 12.86 24.15 -8.38
C GLU A 84 12.91 25.19 -7.25
N GLU A 85 13.35 26.42 -7.53
CA GLU A 85 13.36 27.51 -6.55
C GLU A 85 11.95 28.07 -6.27
N MET A 86 11.09 28.15 -7.29
CA MET A 86 9.66 28.45 -7.10
C MET A 86 9.01 27.37 -6.22
N ARG A 87 9.30 26.09 -6.46
CA ARG A 87 8.82 24.94 -5.67
C ARG A 87 9.27 25.05 -4.22
N LYS A 88 10.55 25.31 -3.95
CA LYS A 88 11.08 25.55 -2.60
C LYS A 88 10.43 26.74 -1.91
N SER A 89 10.29 27.87 -2.61
CA SER A 89 9.64 29.08 -2.08
C SER A 89 8.17 28.82 -1.73
N VAL A 90 7.43 28.10 -2.57
CA VAL A 90 6.04 27.69 -2.28
C VAL A 90 6.00 26.77 -1.05
N TYR A 91 6.89 25.79 -0.93
CA TYR A 91 6.93 24.91 0.26
C TYR A 91 7.33 25.64 1.55
N ALA A 92 8.34 26.52 1.50
CA ALA A 92 8.78 27.31 2.65
C ALA A 92 7.69 28.28 3.12
N ASN A 93 7.01 28.95 2.18
CA ASN A 93 5.91 29.86 2.47
C ASN A 93 4.57 29.13 2.67
N TYR A 94 4.47 27.81 2.51
CA TYR A 94 3.22 27.07 2.68
C TYR A 94 2.65 27.23 4.10
N ALA A 95 3.51 27.22 5.12
CA ALA A 95 3.15 27.45 6.52
C ALA A 95 2.90 28.94 6.87
N ALA A 96 3.13 29.85 5.92
CA ALA A 96 2.63 31.23 5.95
C ALA A 96 1.28 31.31 5.22
N PHE A 97 1.18 30.78 4.00
CA PHE A 97 -0.04 30.76 3.18
C PHE A 97 -1.23 30.11 3.91
N ILE A 98 -1.05 28.90 4.46
CA ILE A 98 -2.10 28.22 5.25
C ILE A 98 -2.51 29.04 6.48
N ARG A 99 -1.59 29.82 7.05
CA ARG A 99 -1.85 30.68 8.20
C ARG A 99 -2.62 31.93 7.81
N THR A 100 -2.19 32.64 6.76
CA THR A 100 -2.95 33.78 6.22
C THR A 100 -4.29 33.36 5.64
N SER A 101 -4.42 32.17 5.03
CA SER A 101 -5.73 31.64 4.63
C SER A 101 -6.63 31.36 5.82
N LYS A 102 -6.06 30.88 6.95
CA LYS A 102 -6.83 30.74 8.18
C LYS A 102 -7.20 32.09 8.79
N GLU A 103 -6.25 33.02 8.90
CA GLU A 103 -6.48 34.39 9.38
C GLU A 103 -7.51 35.13 8.49
N ILE A 104 -7.56 34.85 7.19
CA ILE A 104 -8.59 35.32 6.27
C ILE A 104 -9.95 34.67 6.57
N SER A 105 -10.05 33.35 6.79
CA SER A 105 -11.34 32.74 7.17
C SER A 105 -11.80 33.12 8.59
N ASP A 106 -10.88 33.37 9.50
CA ASP A 106 -11.17 33.91 10.83
C ASP A 106 -11.70 35.37 10.67
N LEU A 107 -11.08 36.20 9.80
CA LEU A 107 -11.59 37.53 9.40
C LEU A 107 -12.93 37.49 8.63
N GLU A 108 -13.19 36.49 7.79
CA GLU A 108 -14.49 36.27 7.14
C GLU A 108 -15.56 35.94 8.18
N GLY A 109 -15.20 35.17 9.22
CA GLY A 109 -16.03 34.91 10.39
C GLY A 109 -16.32 36.18 11.21
N GLU A 110 -15.31 37.01 11.46
CA GLU A 110 -15.48 38.31 12.12
C GLU A 110 -16.33 39.27 11.27
N LEU A 111 -16.12 39.32 9.94
CA LEU A 111 -16.92 40.13 9.02
C LEU A 111 -18.39 39.66 8.97
N LEU A 112 -18.62 38.35 9.02
CA LEU A 112 -19.97 37.78 9.12
C LEU A 112 -20.62 38.10 10.48
N SER A 113 -19.85 38.07 11.57
CA SER A 113 -20.29 38.49 12.91
C SER A 113 -20.65 39.97 12.93
N ILE A 114 -19.82 40.84 12.36
CA ILE A 114 -20.07 42.29 12.20
C ILE A 114 -21.30 42.52 11.32
N LYS A 115 -21.49 41.76 10.23
CA LYS A 115 -22.68 41.83 9.38
C LYS A 115 -23.95 41.42 10.15
N ASN A 116 -23.87 40.40 11.00
CA ASN A 116 -24.99 39.97 11.84
C ASN A 116 -25.30 40.99 12.94
N LEU A 117 -24.28 41.62 13.54
CA LEU A 117 -24.44 42.72 14.51
C LEU A 117 -25.01 43.99 13.86
N LEU A 118 -24.58 44.34 12.65
CA LEU A 118 -25.18 45.42 11.85
C LEU A 118 -26.62 45.09 11.43
N GLY A 119 -26.92 43.83 11.11
CA GLY A 119 -28.28 43.36 10.84
C GLY A 119 -29.17 43.49 12.09
N ALA A 120 -28.66 43.09 13.26
CA ALA A 120 -29.34 43.25 14.54
C ALA A 120 -29.55 44.73 14.91
N GLN A 121 -28.56 45.61 14.68
CA GLN A 121 -28.74 47.05 14.86
C GLN A 121 -29.69 47.66 13.82
N THR A 122 -29.70 47.20 12.57
CA THR A 122 -30.68 47.64 11.56
C THR A 122 -32.09 47.22 11.96
N GLY A 123 -32.27 46.01 12.50
CA GLY A 123 -33.54 45.55 13.07
C GLY A 123 -33.98 46.35 14.29
N LEU A 124 -33.04 46.72 15.18
CA LEU A 124 -33.32 47.62 16.31
C LEU A 124 -33.65 49.05 15.86
N ILE A 125 -33.00 49.55 14.80
CA ILE A 125 -33.31 50.86 14.20
C ILE A 125 -34.68 50.85 13.53
N HIS A 126 -35.05 49.77 12.84
CA HIS A 126 -36.42 49.59 12.32
C HIS A 126 -37.44 49.53 13.46
N GLY A 127 -37.22 48.69 14.49
CA GLY A 127 -38.12 48.61 15.66
C GLY A 127 -38.22 49.91 16.46
N LEU A 128 -37.18 50.77 16.44
CA LEU A 128 -37.22 52.11 17.03
C LEU A 128 -37.89 53.15 16.11
N ALA A 129 -37.84 52.98 14.79
CA ALA A 129 -38.54 53.82 13.82
C ALA A 129 -40.05 53.50 13.76
N GLU A 130 -40.42 52.23 13.92
CA GLU A 130 -41.80 51.74 13.96
C GLU A 130 -42.43 51.88 15.37
N GLY A 131 -41.60 52.04 16.41
CA GLY A 131 -42.02 52.12 17.81
C GLY A 131 -42.47 53.50 18.33
N VAL A 132 -42.51 54.54 17.48
CA VAL A 132 -42.90 55.91 17.89
C VAL A 132 -44.13 56.37 17.09
N ASN A 133 -45.31 56.11 17.64
CA ASN A 133 -46.59 56.61 17.14
C ASN A 133 -47.17 57.65 18.11
N ILE A 134 -47.22 58.92 17.71
CA ILE A 134 -47.84 60.02 18.47
C ILE A 134 -48.59 60.98 17.53
N ASP A 135 -49.81 61.30 17.96
CA ASP A 135 -50.72 62.40 17.59
C ASP A 135 -51.40 62.48 16.20
N SER A 136 -52.71 62.28 16.30
CA SER A 136 -53.80 62.72 15.43
C SER A 136 -53.78 64.22 15.07
N LEU A 137 -54.42 64.61 13.95
CA LEU A 137 -55.65 65.44 13.98
C LEU A 137 -56.26 65.79 12.61
N SER A 138 -57.60 65.81 12.60
CA SER A 138 -58.59 66.54 11.78
C SER A 138 -58.17 67.44 10.60
N ALA A 139 -58.69 67.14 9.39
CA ALA A 139 -59.42 68.02 8.45
C ALA A 139 -59.65 67.28 7.10
N GLY A 140 -60.70 67.47 6.29
CA GLY A 140 -61.91 68.30 6.48
C GLY A 140 -62.33 69.05 5.20
N SER A 141 -63.20 68.47 4.35
CA SER A 141 -63.86 69.18 3.24
C SER A 141 -65.13 68.46 2.73
N GLU A 142 -66.19 69.21 2.46
CA GLU A 142 -67.53 68.76 2.00
C GLU A 142 -67.55 68.56 0.45
N SER A 143 -68.57 68.00 -0.24
CA SER A 143 -69.87 68.67 -0.47
C SER A 143 -70.89 67.87 -1.35
N ILE A 144 -72.16 67.76 -0.88
CA ILE A 144 -73.46 67.99 -1.58
C ILE A 144 -73.70 67.28 -2.95
N ARG A 145 -74.73 66.41 -3.17
CA ARG A 145 -76.20 66.65 -3.33
C ARG A 145 -76.98 65.32 -3.17
N GLU A 146 -78.16 65.24 -2.54
CA GLU A 146 -79.51 65.72 -2.97
C GLU A 146 -79.92 65.18 -4.36
N ASN A 147 -81.04 64.50 -4.62
CA ASN A 147 -82.24 64.09 -3.86
C ASN A 147 -82.84 62.81 -4.54
N ASP A 148 -83.99 62.19 -4.23
CA ASP A 148 -85.22 62.55 -3.47
C ASP A 148 -85.92 61.26 -2.91
N ILE A 149 -87.22 61.35 -2.56
CA ILE A 149 -88.10 60.32 -1.95
C ILE A 149 -88.97 59.58 -3.00
N LEU A 150 -89.30 58.27 -2.80
CA LEU A 150 -90.69 57.74 -2.83
C LEU A 150 -90.85 56.21 -2.57
N ASN A 151 -91.67 55.91 -1.55
CA ASN A 151 -92.56 54.76 -1.29
C ASN A 151 -92.19 53.29 -1.58
N VAL A 152 -92.35 52.51 -0.51
CA VAL A 152 -92.52 51.04 -0.44
C VAL A 152 -93.82 50.58 -1.14
N GLU A 153 -93.77 49.40 -1.77
CA GLU A 153 -94.83 48.39 -1.66
C GLU A 153 -94.19 47.06 -1.24
N ASP A 154 -94.77 46.38 -0.25
CA ASP A 154 -94.24 45.12 0.27
C ASP A 154 -94.39 43.98 -0.76
N ARG A 155 -93.26 43.50 -1.27
CA ARG A 155 -93.10 42.06 -1.51
C ARG A 155 -92.43 41.47 -0.30
N GLU A 156 -92.99 40.41 0.28
CA GLU A 156 -92.16 39.47 1.01
C GLU A 156 -91.10 38.96 0.03
N PRO A 157 -89.79 39.09 0.32
CA PRO A 157 -88.78 38.47 -0.51
C PRO A 157 -89.06 36.95 -0.55
N SER A 158 -89.03 36.38 -1.75
CA SER A 158 -89.13 34.95 -1.95
C SER A 158 -88.04 34.23 -1.16
N ASP A 159 -88.20 32.94 -0.91
CA ASP A 159 -87.20 32.16 -0.17
C ASP A 159 -85.81 32.21 -0.83
N LEU A 160 -85.75 32.48 -2.15
CA LEU A 160 -84.52 32.73 -2.90
C LEU A 160 -83.96 34.14 -2.65
N GLU A 161 -84.79 35.19 -2.62
CA GLU A 161 -84.33 36.56 -2.32
C GLU A 161 -83.85 36.68 -0.86
N LYS A 162 -84.56 36.06 0.10
CA LYS A 162 -84.10 35.94 1.50
C LYS A 162 -82.77 35.22 1.61
N TRP A 163 -82.64 34.07 0.94
CA TRP A 163 -81.40 33.31 0.92
C TRP A 163 -80.24 34.10 0.31
N VAL A 164 -80.50 34.98 -0.67
CA VAL A 164 -79.49 35.85 -1.28
C VAL A 164 -79.03 36.98 -0.34
N GLU A 165 -79.90 37.49 0.54
CA GLU A 165 -79.52 38.44 1.60
C GLU A 165 -78.80 37.75 2.76
N GLU A 166 -79.22 36.54 3.17
CA GLU A 166 -78.62 35.78 4.28
C GLU A 166 -77.30 35.06 3.90
N PHE A 167 -77.08 34.76 2.62
CA PHE A 167 -75.94 33.96 2.15
C PHE A 167 -74.56 34.56 2.44
N PRO A 168 -74.29 35.87 2.23
CA PRO A 168 -73.01 36.47 2.56
C PRO A 168 -72.69 36.36 4.06
N ASP A 169 -73.64 36.70 4.92
CA ASP A 169 -73.49 36.63 6.39
C ASP A 169 -73.27 35.18 6.86
N MET A 170 -74.05 34.22 6.36
CA MET A 170 -73.87 32.80 6.63
C MET A 170 -72.47 32.32 6.21
N LEU A 171 -72.00 32.75 5.04
CA LEU A 171 -70.69 32.36 4.53
C LEU A 171 -69.55 33.00 5.35
N GLU A 172 -69.66 34.27 5.75
CA GLU A 172 -68.67 34.89 6.63
C GLU A 172 -68.61 34.22 8.02
N VAL A 173 -69.74 33.77 8.57
CA VAL A 173 -69.74 32.94 9.81
C VAL A 173 -69.03 31.61 9.60
N LEU A 174 -69.32 30.87 8.51
CA LEU A 174 -68.66 29.59 8.22
C LEU A 174 -67.14 29.75 8.00
N LEU A 175 -66.71 30.85 7.38
CA LEU A 175 -65.29 31.20 7.21
C LEU A 175 -64.64 31.54 8.56
N ALA A 176 -65.30 32.33 9.41
CA ALA A 176 -64.81 32.67 10.75
C ALA A 176 -64.69 31.45 11.67
N GLU A 177 -65.65 30.53 11.60
CA GLU A 177 -65.61 29.24 12.32
C GLU A 177 -64.66 28.20 11.68
N ARG A 178 -64.03 28.52 10.54
CA ARG A 178 -63.14 27.64 9.76
C ARG A 178 -63.80 26.35 9.25
N ARG A 179 -65.12 26.36 9.03
CA ARG A 179 -65.92 25.23 8.55
C ARG A 179 -65.83 25.11 7.02
N VAL A 180 -64.61 24.87 6.52
CA VAL A 180 -64.24 24.97 5.10
C VAL A 180 -65.13 24.10 4.20
N ASP A 181 -65.36 22.83 4.54
CA ASP A 181 -66.18 21.95 3.70
C ASP A 181 -67.65 22.43 3.59
N GLU A 182 -68.22 22.94 4.69
CA GLU A 182 -69.58 23.50 4.70
C GLU A 182 -69.66 24.83 3.95
N ALA A 183 -68.62 25.66 4.01
CA ALA A 183 -68.50 26.87 3.20
C ALA A 183 -68.42 26.56 1.69
N LEU A 184 -67.71 25.48 1.32
CA LEU A 184 -67.65 25.00 -0.07
C LEU A 184 -68.99 24.42 -0.54
N ASP A 185 -69.66 23.63 0.30
CA ASP A 185 -70.97 23.06 -0.03
C ASP A 185 -72.05 24.16 -0.18
N ALA A 186 -71.98 25.22 0.64
CA ALA A 186 -72.82 26.42 0.50
C ALA A 186 -72.54 27.19 -0.80
N LEU A 187 -71.26 27.37 -1.17
CA LEU A 187 -70.85 27.96 -2.46
C LEU A 187 -71.32 27.14 -3.67
N ASP A 188 -71.21 25.80 -3.59
CA ASP A 188 -71.67 24.89 -4.65
C ASP A 188 -73.21 24.84 -4.75
N GLU A 189 -73.96 25.14 -3.68
CA GLU A 189 -75.41 25.38 -3.74
C GLU A 189 -75.72 26.76 -4.36
N ALA A 190 -74.99 27.81 -3.99
CA ALA A 190 -75.15 29.16 -4.54
C ALA A 190 -75.06 29.18 -6.07
N GLU A 191 -74.06 28.50 -6.63
CA GLU A 191 -73.89 28.41 -8.09
C GLU A 191 -74.99 27.56 -8.75
N ARG A 192 -75.45 26.49 -8.11
CA ARG A 192 -76.59 25.70 -8.60
C ARG A 192 -77.88 26.53 -8.63
N LEU A 193 -78.15 27.33 -7.60
CA LEU A 193 -79.28 28.27 -7.57
C LEU A 193 -79.17 29.37 -8.63
N VAL A 194 -77.97 29.94 -8.85
CA VAL A 194 -77.72 30.90 -9.94
C VAL A 194 -77.96 30.28 -11.32
N ILE A 195 -77.56 29.02 -11.54
CA ILE A 195 -77.77 28.31 -12.81
C ILE A 195 -79.27 28.02 -13.02
N ASP A 196 -79.96 27.54 -11.99
CA ASP A 196 -81.38 27.21 -12.02
C ASP A 196 -82.27 28.45 -12.24
N ALA A 197 -82.00 29.55 -11.54
CA ALA A 197 -82.69 30.83 -11.73
C ALA A 197 -82.46 31.43 -13.13
N LYS A 198 -81.26 31.27 -13.70
CA LYS A 198 -80.97 31.65 -15.10
C LYS A 198 -81.71 30.79 -16.13
N GLN A 199 -81.93 29.50 -15.85
CA GLN A 199 -82.72 28.63 -16.73
C GLN A 199 -84.23 28.92 -16.61
N LYS A 200 -84.72 29.31 -15.43
CA LYS A 200 -86.14 29.55 -15.16
C LYS A 200 -86.60 31.00 -15.36
N GLN A 201 -85.68 31.95 -15.54
CA GLN A 201 -85.96 33.39 -15.68
C GLN A 201 -86.76 34.00 -14.51
N THR A 202 -86.49 33.54 -13.29
CA THR A 202 -87.28 33.86 -12.08
C THR A 202 -86.85 35.11 -11.31
N VAL A 203 -85.69 35.68 -11.62
CA VAL A 203 -85.04 36.77 -10.84
C VAL A 203 -84.50 37.83 -11.82
N GLY A 204 -84.41 39.08 -11.37
CA GLY A 204 -83.89 40.20 -12.16
C GLY A 204 -82.43 40.03 -12.57
N THR A 205 -82.08 40.56 -13.74
CA THR A 205 -80.71 40.47 -14.28
C THR A 205 -79.69 41.26 -13.45
N ALA A 206 -80.15 42.29 -12.73
CA ALA A 206 -79.33 43.04 -11.77
C ALA A 206 -79.02 42.20 -10.53
N GLU A 207 -80.04 41.66 -9.84
CA GLU A 207 -79.85 40.80 -8.66
C GLU A 207 -78.97 39.57 -8.98
N LEU A 208 -79.23 38.87 -10.09
CA LEU A 208 -78.42 37.73 -10.53
C LEU A 208 -76.96 38.10 -10.82
N SER A 209 -76.69 39.33 -11.28
CA SER A 209 -75.32 39.81 -11.46
C SER A 209 -74.66 40.18 -10.12
N SER A 210 -75.41 40.75 -9.18
CA SER A 210 -74.94 41.08 -7.83
C SER A 210 -74.55 39.81 -7.06
N LEU A 211 -75.44 38.82 -7.03
CA LEU A 211 -75.19 37.51 -6.43
C LEU A 211 -74.00 36.79 -7.07
N GLN A 212 -73.89 36.80 -8.40
CA GLN A 212 -72.74 36.17 -9.06
C GLN A 212 -71.42 36.91 -8.76
N ASN A 213 -71.44 38.23 -8.61
CA ASN A 213 -70.27 38.99 -8.16
C ASN A 213 -69.91 38.64 -6.71
N ALA A 214 -70.88 38.58 -5.80
CA ALA A 214 -70.67 38.21 -4.39
C ALA A 214 -70.12 36.78 -4.24
N ILE A 215 -70.67 35.80 -4.95
CA ILE A 215 -70.13 34.44 -5.02
C ILE A 215 -68.68 34.47 -5.53
N SER A 216 -68.40 35.21 -6.60
CA SER A 216 -67.05 35.32 -7.17
C SER A 216 -66.06 35.96 -6.19
N GLU A 217 -66.47 37.00 -5.47
CA GLU A 217 -65.67 37.68 -4.46
C GLU A 217 -65.39 36.77 -3.25
N HIS A 218 -66.40 36.07 -2.73
CA HIS A 218 -66.23 35.20 -1.57
C HIS A 218 -65.51 33.88 -1.91
N ARG A 219 -65.64 33.35 -3.14
CA ARG A 219 -64.74 32.28 -3.65
C ARG A 219 -63.30 32.74 -3.66
N GLN A 220 -63.03 33.97 -4.11
CA GLN A 220 -61.68 34.53 -4.10
C GLN A 220 -61.16 34.75 -2.68
N LYS A 221 -61.95 35.34 -1.76
CA LYS A 221 -61.61 35.49 -0.34
C LYS A 221 -61.23 34.16 0.31
N LEU A 222 -62.05 33.11 0.12
CA LEU A 222 -61.76 31.77 0.65
C LEU A 222 -60.52 31.14 -0.02
N ALA A 223 -60.35 31.30 -1.33
CA ALA A 223 -59.16 30.80 -2.03
C ALA A 223 -57.87 31.49 -1.53
N ASP A 224 -57.91 32.78 -1.25
CA ASP A 224 -56.76 33.51 -0.69
C ASP A 224 -56.46 33.11 0.76
N GLN A 225 -57.49 32.94 1.61
CA GLN A 225 -57.33 32.42 2.97
C GLN A 225 -56.75 30.98 2.98
N LEU A 226 -57.23 30.10 2.10
CA LEU A 226 -56.68 28.74 1.95
C LEU A 226 -55.26 28.74 1.41
N ALA A 227 -54.94 29.65 0.48
CA ALA A 227 -53.60 29.82 -0.06
C ALA A 227 -52.62 30.35 1.00
N GLU A 228 -53.06 31.25 1.88
CA GLU A 228 -52.27 31.71 3.03
C GLU A 228 -52.06 30.58 4.04
N ALA A 229 -53.12 29.85 4.41
CA ALA A 229 -53.03 28.70 5.32
C ALA A 229 -52.09 27.60 4.79
N ALA A 230 -52.10 27.33 3.48
CA ALA A 230 -51.17 26.41 2.84
C ALA A 230 -49.69 26.89 2.85
N CYS A 231 -49.45 28.19 3.03
CA CYS A 231 -48.11 28.76 3.17
C CYS A 231 -47.58 28.77 4.62
N GLN A 232 -48.41 28.49 5.63
CA GLN A 232 -48.00 28.57 7.04
C GLN A 232 -47.10 27.38 7.43
N SER A 233 -45.98 27.65 8.11
CA SER A 233 -44.98 26.65 8.50
C SER A 233 -45.48 25.60 9.51
N SER A 234 -46.61 25.87 10.16
CA SER A 234 -47.33 24.96 11.06
C SER A 234 -48.23 23.96 10.34
N THR A 235 -48.61 24.22 9.09
CA THR A 235 -49.57 23.40 8.34
C THR A 235 -48.94 22.06 7.96
N HIS A 236 -49.59 20.95 8.30
CA HIS A 236 -49.04 19.61 8.16
C HIS A 236 -49.83 18.75 7.16
N GLY A 237 -49.30 17.56 6.82
CA GLY A 237 -49.60 16.90 5.54
C GLY A 237 -51.08 16.55 5.27
N VAL A 238 -51.91 16.41 6.30
CA VAL A 238 -53.37 16.21 6.13
C VAL A 238 -54.06 17.54 5.82
N GLU A 239 -53.71 18.60 6.55
CA GLU A 239 -54.26 19.96 6.42
C GLU A 239 -53.84 20.59 5.08
N LEU A 240 -52.58 20.43 4.67
CA LEU A 240 -52.08 20.87 3.37
C LEU A 240 -52.83 20.18 2.22
N ARG A 241 -53.13 18.88 2.35
CA ARG A 241 -53.88 18.12 1.35
C ARG A 241 -55.35 18.55 1.31
N ALA A 242 -55.96 18.82 2.47
CA ALA A 242 -57.31 19.36 2.56
C ALA A 242 -57.40 20.76 1.93
N ALA A 243 -56.48 21.68 2.24
CA ALA A 243 -56.42 23.00 1.64
C ALA A 243 -56.20 22.94 0.11
N ALA A 244 -55.34 22.05 -0.39
CA ALA A 244 -55.14 21.84 -1.82
C ALA A 244 -56.40 21.27 -2.51
N ALA A 245 -57.13 20.36 -1.85
CA ALA A 245 -58.40 19.82 -2.36
C ALA A 245 -59.53 20.87 -2.36
N ALA A 246 -59.61 21.70 -1.32
CA ALA A 246 -60.54 22.83 -1.23
C ALA A 246 -60.28 23.87 -2.33
N LEU A 247 -59.00 24.24 -2.55
CA LEU A 247 -58.60 25.10 -3.68
C LEU A 247 -58.92 24.48 -5.04
N LYS A 248 -58.79 23.14 -5.19
CA LYS A 248 -59.23 22.45 -6.41
C LYS A 248 -60.75 22.51 -6.60
N ARG A 249 -61.56 22.31 -5.55
CA ARG A 249 -63.03 22.52 -5.60
C ARG A 249 -63.40 23.95 -6.02
N LEU A 250 -62.64 24.93 -5.53
CA LEU A 250 -62.83 26.34 -5.91
C LEU A 250 -62.45 26.66 -7.37
N GLY A 251 -61.78 25.74 -8.07
CA GLY A 251 -61.37 25.88 -9.47
C GLY A 251 -59.90 26.32 -9.66
N ASP A 252 -59.20 26.68 -8.58
CA ASP A 252 -57.82 27.19 -8.63
C ASP A 252 -56.78 26.05 -8.49
N GLY A 253 -56.98 24.99 -9.29
CA GLY A 253 -56.10 23.81 -9.32
C GLY A 253 -54.61 24.13 -9.58
N PRO A 254 -54.26 25.03 -10.53
CA PRO A 254 -52.86 25.36 -10.81
C PRO A 254 -52.15 26.04 -9.63
N ARG A 255 -52.82 26.93 -8.90
CA ARG A 255 -52.27 27.55 -7.68
C ARG A 255 -52.20 26.53 -6.55
N ALA A 256 -53.24 25.72 -6.36
CA ALA A 256 -53.27 24.64 -5.35
C ALA A 256 -52.07 23.69 -5.51
N HIS A 257 -51.82 23.20 -6.73
CA HIS A 257 -50.70 22.32 -7.03
C HIS A 257 -49.34 23.02 -6.84
N SER A 258 -49.23 24.29 -7.26
CA SER A 258 -48.02 25.09 -7.07
C SER A 258 -47.69 25.34 -5.59
N LEU A 259 -48.70 25.61 -4.76
CA LEU A 259 -48.56 25.81 -3.32
C LEU A 259 -48.17 24.51 -2.60
N LEU A 260 -48.80 23.38 -2.96
CA LEU A 260 -48.44 22.06 -2.45
C LEU A 260 -46.94 21.78 -2.71
N LEU A 261 -46.47 21.92 -3.95
CA LEU A 261 -45.06 21.72 -4.29
C LEU A 261 -44.10 22.74 -3.64
N SER A 262 -44.57 23.96 -3.38
CA SER A 262 -43.83 24.98 -2.62
C SER A 262 -43.63 24.54 -1.15
N ALA A 263 -44.71 24.10 -0.48
CA ALA A 263 -44.64 23.62 0.90
C ALA A 263 -43.76 22.35 1.05
N HIS A 264 -43.86 21.39 0.11
CA HIS A 264 -42.94 20.24 0.08
C HIS A 264 -41.48 20.67 -0.10
N TYR A 265 -41.21 21.67 -0.95
CA TYR A 265 -39.86 22.20 -1.17
C TYR A 265 -39.31 22.95 0.06
N GLN A 266 -40.10 23.83 0.69
CA GLN A 266 -39.69 24.56 1.91
C GLN A 266 -39.35 23.59 3.05
N ARG A 267 -40.18 22.57 3.28
CA ARG A 267 -39.93 21.53 4.29
C ARG A 267 -38.69 20.70 3.96
N LEU A 268 -38.43 20.42 2.68
CA LEU A 268 -37.19 19.75 2.25
C LEU A 268 -35.96 20.63 2.53
N GLN A 269 -36.00 21.94 2.23
CA GLN A 269 -34.90 22.86 2.57
C GLN A 269 -34.62 22.89 4.07
N TYR A 270 -35.66 22.98 4.92
CA TYR A 270 -35.51 22.95 6.38
C TYR A 270 -34.85 21.63 6.86
N ASN A 271 -35.34 20.47 6.40
CA ASN A 271 -34.76 19.17 6.75
C ASN A 271 -33.29 19.03 6.29
N MET A 272 -32.92 19.65 5.17
CA MET A 272 -31.55 19.62 4.64
C MET A 272 -30.57 20.51 5.45
N GLN A 273 -31.02 21.60 6.08
CA GLN A 273 -30.17 22.46 6.91
C GLN A 273 -29.56 21.72 8.11
N VAL A 274 -30.26 20.71 8.64
CA VAL A 274 -29.82 19.88 9.77
C VAL A 274 -28.71 18.88 9.37
N ILE A 275 -28.50 18.63 8.07
CA ILE A 275 -27.54 17.62 7.58
C ILE A 275 -26.20 18.28 7.25
N HIS A 276 -25.29 18.31 8.23
CA HIS A 276 -23.95 18.86 8.07
C HIS A 276 -22.95 17.84 7.47
N PRO A 277 -22.09 18.24 6.50
CA PRO A 277 -20.99 17.40 6.03
C PRO A 277 -19.94 17.15 7.13
N THR A 278 -19.74 15.89 7.52
CA THR A 278 -18.72 15.49 8.51
C THR A 278 -17.36 15.26 7.87
N SER A 279 -16.32 15.94 8.37
CA SER A 279 -14.95 15.92 7.84
C SER A 279 -14.18 14.60 8.02
N THR A 280 -14.75 13.61 8.70
CA THR A 280 -14.07 12.39 9.17
C THR A 280 -14.50 11.09 8.48
N SER A 281 -15.37 11.16 7.48
CA SER A 281 -15.91 10.00 6.76
C SER A 281 -15.93 10.21 5.25
N TYR A 282 -15.52 9.21 4.49
CA TYR A 282 -15.86 9.11 3.06
C TYR A 282 -17.38 9.32 2.89
N GLY A 283 -17.78 10.15 1.93
CA GLY A 283 -19.06 10.88 1.95
C GLY A 283 -20.36 10.07 1.81
N GLY A 284 -20.30 8.73 1.89
CA GLY A 284 -21.47 7.84 1.82
C GLY A 284 -22.48 8.09 2.95
N ALA A 285 -22.04 8.42 4.17
CA ALA A 285 -22.96 8.71 5.28
C ALA A 285 -23.79 9.99 5.07
N TYR A 286 -23.13 11.07 4.65
CA TYR A 286 -23.79 12.32 4.23
C TYR A 286 -24.73 12.06 3.04
N THR A 287 -24.26 11.31 2.04
CA THR A 287 -25.06 10.94 0.86
C THR A 287 -26.28 10.12 1.24
N ALA A 288 -26.19 9.19 2.20
CA ALA A 288 -27.32 8.39 2.66
C ALA A 288 -28.40 9.23 3.34
N ALA A 289 -28.01 10.09 4.29
CA ALA A 289 -28.94 10.97 4.99
C ALA A 289 -29.64 11.94 4.01
N LEU A 290 -28.87 12.57 3.12
CA LEU A 290 -29.40 13.51 2.13
C LEU A 290 -30.30 12.82 1.10
N SER A 291 -29.88 11.65 0.61
CA SER A 291 -30.65 10.81 -0.33
C SER A 291 -31.97 10.36 0.29
N GLN A 292 -31.95 9.90 1.56
CA GLN A 292 -33.15 9.51 2.28
C GLN A 292 -34.14 10.67 2.40
N GLN A 293 -33.71 11.88 2.78
CA GLN A 293 -34.62 13.03 2.87
C GLN A 293 -35.18 13.42 1.50
N VAL A 294 -34.35 13.53 0.46
CA VAL A 294 -34.78 13.99 -0.87
C VAL A 294 -35.76 13.01 -1.52
N PHE A 295 -35.43 11.72 -1.63
CA PHE A 295 -36.33 10.77 -2.30
C PHE A 295 -37.60 10.48 -1.47
N SER A 296 -37.56 10.59 -0.13
CA SER A 296 -38.79 10.52 0.69
C SER A 296 -39.67 11.75 0.51
N ALA A 297 -39.09 12.96 0.41
CA ALA A 297 -39.84 14.18 0.15
C ALA A 297 -40.48 14.18 -1.25
N ILE A 298 -39.77 13.65 -2.26
CA ILE A 298 -40.32 13.45 -3.61
C ILE A 298 -41.47 12.44 -3.58
N GLY A 299 -41.29 11.27 -2.97
CA GLY A 299 -42.34 10.27 -2.85
C GLY A 299 -43.59 10.79 -2.13
N GLN A 300 -43.42 11.57 -1.06
CA GLN A 300 -44.54 12.19 -0.35
C GLN A 300 -45.28 13.22 -1.22
N ALA A 301 -44.55 14.08 -1.97
CA ALA A 301 -45.17 15.06 -2.87
C ALA A 301 -45.94 14.39 -4.04
N LEU A 302 -45.40 13.29 -4.59
CA LEU A 302 -46.10 12.48 -5.59
C LEU A 302 -47.40 11.89 -5.03
N ASN A 303 -47.36 11.28 -3.85
CA ASN A 303 -48.53 10.68 -3.21
C ASN A 303 -49.59 11.72 -2.84
N ASP A 304 -49.19 12.87 -2.26
CA ASP A 304 -50.12 13.94 -1.88
C ASP A 304 -50.73 14.62 -3.11
N SER A 305 -49.98 14.79 -4.20
CA SER A 305 -50.51 15.32 -5.46
C SER A 305 -51.43 14.33 -6.16
N GLN A 306 -51.07 13.05 -6.26
CA GLN A 306 -51.91 12.01 -6.86
C GLN A 306 -53.27 11.89 -6.14
N ALA A 307 -53.28 12.06 -4.81
CA ALA A 307 -54.49 11.99 -3.99
C ALA A 307 -55.46 13.19 -4.16
N VAL A 308 -55.00 14.32 -4.70
CA VAL A 308 -55.83 15.54 -4.91
C VAL A 308 -56.12 15.78 -6.40
N PHE A 309 -55.12 15.60 -7.25
CA PHE A 309 -55.15 15.98 -8.66
C PHE A 309 -55.17 14.78 -9.61
N GLY A 310 -54.85 13.57 -9.15
CA GLY A 310 -54.61 12.44 -10.04
C GLY A 310 -53.50 12.74 -11.05
N ASP A 311 -53.70 12.34 -12.30
CA ASP A 311 -52.69 12.47 -13.37
C ASP A 311 -52.64 13.89 -13.99
N GLU A 312 -53.50 14.84 -13.56
CA GLU A 312 -53.68 16.17 -14.18
C GLU A 312 -52.39 17.00 -14.33
N TYR A 313 -51.51 16.97 -13.32
CA TYR A 313 -50.25 17.75 -13.28
C TYR A 313 -49.00 16.86 -13.30
N ALA A 314 -49.08 15.69 -13.94
CA ALA A 314 -47.99 14.73 -14.00
C ALA A 314 -46.70 15.31 -14.62
N SER A 315 -46.81 16.24 -15.57
CA SER A 315 -45.66 16.87 -16.22
C SER A 315 -44.88 17.79 -15.26
N GLU A 316 -45.61 18.60 -14.50
CA GLU A 316 -45.10 19.52 -13.49
C GLU A 316 -44.43 18.74 -12.35
N LEU A 317 -45.02 17.62 -11.92
CA LEU A 317 -44.44 16.69 -10.95
C LEU A 317 -43.10 16.09 -11.42
N VAL A 318 -43.01 15.65 -12.68
CA VAL A 318 -41.75 15.17 -13.28
C VAL A 318 -40.69 16.27 -13.29
N ILE A 319 -41.05 17.49 -13.69
CA ILE A 319 -40.15 18.65 -13.75
C ILE A 319 -39.65 19.03 -12.35
N TRP A 320 -40.54 19.12 -11.35
CA TRP A 320 -40.17 19.44 -9.98
C TRP A 320 -39.27 18.36 -9.37
N SER A 321 -39.63 17.08 -9.54
CA SER A 321 -38.85 15.94 -9.03
C SER A 321 -37.45 15.87 -9.65
N THR A 322 -37.35 16.17 -10.95
CA THR A 322 -36.06 16.27 -11.66
C THR A 322 -35.19 17.38 -11.08
N LYS A 323 -35.75 18.57 -10.84
CA LYS A 323 -35.02 19.69 -10.21
C LYS A 323 -34.51 19.34 -8.80
N GLN A 324 -35.30 18.62 -7.98
CA GLN A 324 -34.85 18.17 -6.66
C GLN A 324 -33.71 17.15 -6.77
N ALA A 325 -33.79 16.20 -7.71
CA ALA A 325 -32.72 15.22 -7.98
C ALA A 325 -31.42 15.89 -8.51
N GLU A 326 -31.55 16.93 -9.34
CA GLU A 326 -30.43 17.74 -9.81
C GLU A 326 -29.73 18.47 -8.66
N ALA A 327 -30.50 19.19 -7.83
CA ALA A 327 -30.00 19.91 -6.65
C ALA A 327 -29.30 18.97 -5.65
N PHE A 328 -29.91 17.81 -5.37
CA PHE A 328 -29.28 16.73 -4.61
C PHE A 328 -27.94 16.30 -5.21
N SER A 329 -27.89 16.08 -6.54
CA SER A 329 -26.64 15.70 -7.21
C SER A 329 -25.55 16.76 -7.04
N HIS A 330 -25.89 18.06 -7.06
CA HIS A 330 -24.95 19.15 -6.87
C HIS A 330 -24.37 19.18 -5.46
N LEU A 331 -25.18 18.93 -4.43
CA LEU A 331 -24.72 18.85 -3.04
C LEU A 331 -23.81 17.63 -2.81
N VAL A 332 -24.20 16.45 -3.31
CA VAL A 332 -23.36 15.23 -3.25
C VAL A 332 -22.05 15.43 -4.03
N LYS A 333 -22.09 16.07 -5.20
CA LYS A 333 -20.88 16.45 -5.95
C LYS A 333 -19.95 17.34 -5.13
N ARG A 334 -20.48 18.43 -4.57
CA ARG A 334 -19.70 19.46 -3.85
C ARG A 334 -19.10 18.93 -2.54
N HIS A 335 -19.87 18.16 -1.77
CA HIS A 335 -19.53 17.81 -0.38
C HIS A 335 -19.05 16.37 -0.16
N ALA A 336 -19.28 15.45 -1.12
CA ALA A 336 -18.83 14.06 -1.04
C ALA A 336 -17.89 13.66 -2.19
N LEU A 337 -18.25 13.95 -3.44
CA LEU A 337 -17.52 13.39 -4.60
C LEU A 337 -16.29 14.20 -5.02
N ALA A 338 -16.34 15.53 -5.07
CA ALA A 338 -15.31 16.33 -5.75
C ALA A 338 -13.88 16.10 -5.21
N SER A 339 -13.71 16.19 -3.89
CA SER A 339 -12.40 15.95 -3.25
C SER A 339 -11.99 14.47 -3.33
N SER A 340 -12.94 13.53 -3.18
CA SER A 340 -12.66 12.09 -3.28
C SER A 340 -12.24 11.68 -4.69
N ALA A 341 -12.94 12.16 -5.72
CA ALA A 341 -12.67 11.87 -7.11
C ALA A 341 -11.31 12.44 -7.56
N ALA A 342 -10.99 13.67 -7.17
CA ALA A 342 -9.68 14.27 -7.42
C ALA A 342 -8.52 13.47 -6.78
N ALA A 343 -8.74 12.87 -5.61
CA ALA A 343 -7.77 12.01 -4.93
C ALA A 343 -7.79 10.52 -5.38
N GLY A 344 -8.57 10.16 -6.41
CA GLY A 344 -8.70 8.77 -6.88
C GLY A 344 -9.48 7.83 -5.94
N GLY A 345 -10.24 8.38 -5.00
CA GLY A 345 -11.10 7.66 -4.04
C GLY A 345 -12.34 7.05 -4.71
N LEU A 346 -12.12 6.05 -5.58
CA LEU A 346 -13.14 5.41 -6.40
C LEU A 346 -14.19 4.65 -5.58
N ARG A 347 -13.79 3.88 -4.57
CA ARG A 347 -14.71 3.22 -3.62
C ARG A 347 -15.77 4.17 -3.04
N ALA A 348 -15.33 5.31 -2.53
CA ALA A 348 -16.23 6.31 -1.94
C ALA A 348 -17.17 6.93 -2.99
N ALA A 349 -16.70 7.13 -4.23
CA ALA A 349 -17.56 7.56 -5.32
C ALA A 349 -18.58 6.48 -5.70
N ALA A 350 -18.17 5.21 -5.72
CA ALA A 350 -19.03 4.06 -5.98
C ALA A 350 -20.13 3.91 -4.91
N GLU A 351 -19.76 3.96 -3.63
CA GLU A 351 -20.68 3.93 -2.49
C GLU A 351 -21.70 5.06 -2.57
N CYS A 352 -21.27 6.31 -2.81
CA CYS A 352 -22.18 7.45 -2.92
C CYS A 352 -23.18 7.29 -4.08
N VAL A 353 -22.73 6.81 -5.25
CA VAL A 353 -23.62 6.56 -6.41
C VAL A 353 -24.56 5.39 -6.14
N GLN A 354 -24.09 4.29 -5.52
CA GLN A 354 -24.97 3.18 -5.14
C GLN A 354 -26.03 3.58 -4.12
N ILE A 355 -25.70 4.42 -3.14
CA ILE A 355 -26.66 4.93 -2.15
C ILE A 355 -27.70 5.85 -2.79
N ALA A 356 -27.27 6.73 -3.71
CA ALA A 356 -28.18 7.58 -4.48
C ALA A 356 -29.14 6.76 -5.37
N ILE A 357 -28.60 5.82 -6.15
CA ILE A 357 -29.39 4.97 -7.06
C ILE A 357 -30.26 3.98 -6.28
N GLY A 358 -29.80 3.43 -5.15
CA GLY A 358 -30.57 2.49 -4.35
C GLY A 358 -31.84 3.11 -3.75
N HIS A 359 -31.75 4.34 -3.21
CA HIS A 359 -32.94 5.06 -2.74
C HIS A 359 -33.83 5.53 -3.90
N CYS A 360 -33.22 5.96 -5.01
CA CYS A 360 -33.96 6.31 -6.22
C CYS A 360 -34.77 5.12 -6.75
N SER A 361 -34.18 3.94 -6.95
CA SER A 361 -34.90 2.76 -7.44
C SER A 361 -35.92 2.19 -6.44
N MET A 362 -35.81 2.48 -5.14
CA MET A 362 -36.90 2.20 -4.19
C MET A 362 -38.12 3.12 -4.37
N LEU A 363 -37.93 4.33 -4.92
CA LEU A 363 -39.01 5.22 -5.35
C LEU A 363 -39.57 4.77 -6.71
N GLU A 364 -38.71 4.47 -7.70
CA GLU A 364 -39.10 3.97 -9.04
C GLU A 364 -39.84 2.61 -8.99
N ALA A 365 -39.65 1.82 -7.92
CA ALA A 365 -40.36 0.56 -7.69
C ALA A 365 -41.76 0.74 -7.05
N ARG A 366 -42.13 1.95 -6.65
CA ARG A 366 -43.44 2.30 -6.05
C ARG A 366 -44.24 3.24 -6.95
N GLU A 367 -43.56 4.26 -7.49
CA GLU A 367 -44.15 5.36 -8.26
C GLU A 367 -43.82 5.22 -9.75
N ARG A 368 -44.67 5.74 -10.64
CA ARG A 368 -44.47 5.70 -12.11
C ARG A 368 -43.42 6.71 -12.64
N LEU A 369 -42.48 7.14 -11.80
CA LEU A 369 -41.44 8.10 -12.13
C LEU A 369 -40.09 7.39 -12.28
N SER A 370 -39.26 7.79 -13.25
CA SER A 370 -37.85 7.37 -13.32
C SER A 370 -36.90 8.56 -13.23
N LEU A 371 -35.96 8.47 -12.29
CA LEU A 371 -34.91 9.46 -12.01
C LEU A 371 -33.50 8.85 -12.05
N SER A 372 -33.36 7.52 -12.03
CA SER A 372 -32.04 6.85 -12.00
C SER A 372 -31.20 7.20 -13.23
N SER A 373 -31.81 7.31 -14.40
CA SER A 373 -31.15 7.74 -15.64
C SER A 373 -30.54 9.15 -15.54
N VAL A 374 -31.26 10.08 -14.88
CA VAL A 374 -30.83 11.46 -14.61
C VAL A 374 -29.64 11.46 -13.65
N LEU A 375 -29.73 10.72 -12.54
CA LEU A 375 -28.65 10.60 -11.55
C LEU A 375 -27.37 9.97 -12.15
N LEU A 376 -27.49 8.89 -12.93
CA LEU A 376 -26.36 8.25 -13.61
C LEU A 376 -25.68 9.22 -14.58
N LYS A 377 -26.45 9.97 -15.38
CA LYS A 377 -25.93 11.01 -16.29
C LYS A 377 -25.22 12.12 -15.51
N LEU A 378 -25.77 12.55 -14.39
CA LEU A 378 -25.22 13.62 -13.56
C LEU A 378 -23.93 13.23 -12.82
N PHE A 379 -23.83 12.00 -12.30
CA PHE A 379 -22.65 11.56 -11.55
C PHE A 379 -21.51 11.02 -12.44
N ARG A 380 -21.79 10.59 -13.68
CA ARG A 380 -20.80 10.00 -14.61
C ARG A 380 -19.47 10.79 -14.69
N PRO A 381 -19.43 12.13 -14.89
CA PRO A 381 -18.16 12.85 -14.99
C PRO A 381 -17.30 12.75 -13.73
N SER A 382 -17.91 12.76 -12.54
CA SER A 382 -17.19 12.61 -11.26
C SER A 382 -16.68 11.18 -11.04
N VAL A 383 -17.42 10.17 -11.53
CA VAL A 383 -16.98 8.77 -11.48
C VAL A 383 -15.87 8.50 -12.49
N GLU A 384 -15.96 9.05 -13.71
CA GLU A 384 -14.90 8.98 -14.73
C GLU A 384 -13.63 9.71 -14.27
N GLN A 385 -13.75 10.86 -13.58
CA GLN A 385 -12.63 11.51 -12.92
C GLN A 385 -12.00 10.62 -11.85
N ALA A 386 -12.81 10.02 -10.95
CA ALA A 386 -12.33 9.12 -9.91
C ALA A 386 -11.63 7.87 -10.49
N LEU A 387 -12.17 7.30 -11.57
CA LEU A 387 -11.61 6.15 -12.29
C LEU A 387 -10.22 6.48 -12.85
N ASN A 388 -10.10 7.60 -13.57
CA ASN A 388 -8.85 8.04 -14.18
C ASN A 388 -7.78 8.42 -13.14
N ALA A 389 -8.17 9.12 -12.07
CA ALA A 389 -7.27 9.44 -10.97
C ALA A 389 -6.81 8.18 -10.21
N ASN A 390 -7.69 7.18 -10.05
CA ASN A 390 -7.33 5.91 -9.44
C ASN A 390 -6.33 5.12 -10.33
N LEU A 391 -6.58 5.03 -11.64
CA LEU A 391 -5.67 4.41 -12.60
C LEU A 391 -4.27 5.06 -12.58
N LYS A 392 -4.20 6.39 -12.64
CA LYS A 392 -2.94 7.14 -12.55
C LYS A 392 -2.21 6.88 -11.23
N ARG A 393 -2.93 6.82 -10.11
CA ARG A 393 -2.37 6.47 -8.79
C ARG A 393 -1.83 5.02 -8.76
N ILE A 394 -2.43 4.08 -9.49
CA ILE A 394 -1.88 2.72 -9.65
C ILE A 394 -0.58 2.76 -10.46
N GLU A 395 -0.54 3.54 -11.54
CA GLU A 395 0.65 3.75 -12.37
C GLU A 395 1.83 4.33 -11.56
N GLU A 396 1.62 5.47 -10.89
CA GLU A 396 2.62 6.15 -10.06
C GLU A 396 3.11 5.28 -8.89
N SER A 397 2.18 4.60 -8.19
CA SER A 397 2.51 3.67 -7.11
C SER A 397 3.31 2.45 -7.60
N THR A 398 2.98 1.93 -8.78
CA THR A 398 3.70 0.78 -9.35
C THR A 398 5.09 1.19 -9.83
N ALA A 399 5.25 2.38 -10.40
CA ALA A 399 6.56 2.93 -10.76
C ALA A 399 7.47 3.11 -9.54
N ALA A 400 6.95 3.71 -8.47
CA ALA A 400 7.70 3.89 -7.22
C ALA A 400 8.07 2.56 -6.52
N LEU A 401 7.31 1.49 -6.75
CA LEU A 401 7.63 0.15 -6.26
C LEU A 401 8.61 -0.60 -7.17
N ALA A 402 8.53 -0.42 -8.50
CA ALA A 402 9.51 -0.93 -9.46
C ALA A 402 10.90 -0.30 -9.25
N ALA A 403 10.95 0.97 -8.82
CA ALA A 403 12.18 1.66 -8.44
C ALA A 403 12.96 0.97 -7.28
N ALA A 404 12.26 0.25 -6.40
CA ALA A 404 12.79 -0.35 -5.19
C ALA A 404 12.69 -1.88 -5.15
N ASP A 405 12.30 -2.53 -6.26
CA ASP A 405 12.17 -3.98 -6.34
C ASP A 405 13.55 -4.66 -6.42
N ASP A 406 13.66 -5.90 -5.95
CA ASP A 406 14.85 -6.75 -6.13
C ASP A 406 14.70 -7.73 -7.30
N TRP A 407 13.52 -7.73 -7.94
CA TRP A 407 13.08 -8.64 -9.00
C TRP A 407 13.01 -10.12 -8.60
N VAL A 408 13.15 -10.44 -7.30
CA VAL A 408 13.13 -11.81 -6.80
C VAL A 408 11.68 -12.30 -6.69
N LEU A 409 11.35 -13.35 -7.44
CA LEU A 409 10.01 -13.93 -7.43
C LEU A 409 9.71 -14.62 -6.09
N THR A 410 8.81 -14.04 -5.30
CA THR A 410 8.37 -14.54 -4.00
C THR A 410 6.90 -14.96 -4.01
N TYR A 411 6.51 -15.82 -3.07
CA TYR A 411 5.09 -16.02 -2.73
C TYR A 411 4.56 -14.79 -1.97
N PRO A 412 3.28 -14.44 -2.11
CA PRO A 412 2.73 -13.26 -1.43
C PRO A 412 2.88 -13.40 0.09
N PRO A 413 3.21 -12.32 0.82
CA PRO A 413 3.46 -12.39 2.25
C PRO A 413 2.21 -12.84 3.01
N THR A 414 2.37 -13.85 3.87
CA THR A 414 1.29 -14.54 4.60
C THR A 414 0.63 -13.61 5.63
N GLY A 415 -0.29 -12.79 5.14
CA GLY A 415 -0.86 -11.64 5.87
C GLY A 415 -1.57 -10.64 4.97
N ALA A 416 -1.34 -10.66 3.65
CA ALA A 416 -2.16 -9.95 2.67
C ALA A 416 -3.59 -10.56 2.61
N ARG A 417 -4.53 -9.98 3.38
CA ARG A 417 -5.95 -10.29 3.27
C ARG A 417 -6.53 -9.61 2.02
N THR A 418 -6.80 -10.39 0.98
CA THR A 418 -7.78 -10.00 -0.04
C THR A 418 -9.16 -9.89 0.61
N SER A 419 -9.91 -8.84 0.29
CA SER A 419 -11.04 -8.41 1.12
C SER A 419 -12.41 -8.96 0.71
N ASN A 420 -12.51 -10.24 0.31
CA ASN A 420 -13.82 -10.91 0.30
C ASN A 420 -13.79 -12.45 0.27
N ARG A 421 -14.97 -13.04 0.52
CA ARG A 421 -15.20 -14.50 0.64
C ARG A 421 -14.88 -15.24 -0.67
N ILE A 422 -13.85 -16.08 -0.68
CA ILE A 422 -13.65 -17.11 -1.70
C ILE A 422 -14.22 -18.44 -1.16
N PRO A 423 -15.10 -19.16 -1.89
CA PRO A 423 -15.54 -20.50 -1.52
C PRO A 423 -14.36 -21.47 -1.42
N SER A 424 -14.34 -22.32 -0.40
CA SER A 424 -13.19 -23.15 0.00
C SER A 424 -12.96 -24.40 -0.88
N THR A 425 -13.16 -24.29 -2.20
CA THR A 425 -13.23 -25.42 -3.13
C THR A 425 -12.26 -25.37 -4.31
N VAL A 426 -11.42 -24.33 -4.44
CA VAL A 426 -10.32 -24.30 -5.41
C VAL A 426 -9.02 -23.84 -4.75
N VAL A 427 -8.23 -24.79 -4.27
CA VAL A 427 -6.84 -24.56 -3.83
C VAL A 427 -5.94 -24.44 -5.08
N GLY A 428 -6.05 -23.31 -5.77
CA GLY A 428 -5.13 -22.94 -6.83
C GLY A 428 -3.81 -22.45 -6.24
N ILE A 429 -2.69 -22.97 -6.77
CA ILE A 429 -1.33 -22.60 -6.36
C ILE A 429 -1.18 -21.06 -6.47
N GLN A 430 -0.90 -20.38 -5.36
CA GLN A 430 -0.58 -18.95 -5.40
C GLN A 430 0.75 -18.76 -6.14
N PRO A 431 0.78 -18.00 -7.24
CA PRO A 431 1.96 -17.98 -8.09
C PRO A 431 3.01 -16.97 -7.57
N LYS A 432 4.28 -17.20 -7.95
CA LYS A 432 5.40 -16.34 -7.54
C LYS A 432 5.42 -15.05 -8.38
N LEU A 433 5.65 -13.91 -7.75
CA LEU A 433 5.82 -12.58 -8.36
C LEU A 433 6.87 -11.77 -7.56
N SER A 434 7.48 -10.75 -8.17
CA SER A 434 8.30 -9.79 -7.41
C SER A 434 7.44 -8.84 -6.55
N SER A 435 8.07 -7.96 -5.77
CA SER A 435 7.35 -7.13 -4.79
C SER A 435 6.44 -6.08 -5.46
N SER A 436 6.89 -5.46 -6.55
CA SER A 436 6.09 -4.51 -7.34
C SER A 436 4.93 -5.21 -8.05
N ALA A 437 5.16 -6.38 -8.65
CA ALA A 437 4.14 -7.15 -9.36
C ALA A 437 3.00 -7.68 -8.44
N HIS A 438 3.32 -8.14 -7.21
CA HIS A 438 2.31 -8.47 -6.20
C HIS A 438 1.44 -7.26 -5.84
N ARG A 439 2.06 -6.07 -5.71
CA ARG A 439 1.36 -4.84 -5.34
C ARG A 439 0.50 -4.30 -6.48
N PHE A 440 1.02 -4.28 -7.71
CA PHE A 440 0.25 -3.99 -8.92
C PHE A 440 -0.98 -4.90 -8.99
N TYR A 441 -0.81 -6.22 -8.84
CA TYR A 441 -1.96 -7.13 -8.88
C TYR A 441 -2.98 -6.86 -7.77
N SER A 442 -2.54 -6.62 -6.53
CA SER A 442 -3.43 -6.26 -5.42
C SER A 442 -4.22 -4.99 -5.72
N MET A 443 -3.56 -3.92 -6.18
CA MET A 443 -4.22 -2.66 -6.52
C MET A 443 -5.23 -2.82 -7.66
N VAL A 444 -4.95 -3.68 -8.64
CA VAL A 444 -5.89 -4.02 -9.72
C VAL A 444 -7.06 -4.88 -9.23
N GLN A 445 -6.85 -5.79 -8.27
CA GLN A 445 -7.93 -6.54 -7.64
C GLN A 445 -8.89 -5.62 -6.87
N ASP A 446 -8.34 -4.66 -6.11
CA ASP A 446 -9.11 -3.65 -5.37
C ASP A 446 -9.87 -2.73 -6.34
N PHE A 447 -9.23 -2.29 -7.42
CA PHE A 447 -9.83 -1.45 -8.47
C PHE A 447 -11.01 -2.14 -9.17
N PHE A 448 -10.90 -3.42 -9.53
CA PHE A 448 -12.04 -4.16 -10.09
C PHE A 448 -13.15 -4.44 -9.05
N GLU A 449 -12.84 -4.50 -7.75
CA GLU A 449 -13.86 -4.55 -6.69
C GLU A 449 -14.58 -3.21 -6.52
N ASP A 450 -13.90 -2.08 -6.69
CA ASP A 450 -14.50 -0.74 -6.66
C ASP A 450 -15.37 -0.45 -7.92
N VAL A 451 -15.02 -1.01 -9.08
CA VAL A 451 -15.76 -0.82 -10.34
C VAL A 451 -16.97 -1.78 -10.49
N GLY A 452 -16.93 -2.99 -9.92
CA GLY A 452 -18.06 -3.92 -9.94
C GLY A 452 -19.42 -3.33 -9.50
N PRO A 453 -19.47 -2.53 -8.42
CA PRO A 453 -20.59 -1.66 -8.03
C PRO A 453 -21.20 -0.75 -9.11
N LEU A 454 -20.42 -0.38 -10.14
CA LEU A 454 -20.71 0.68 -11.11
C LEU A 454 -21.01 0.16 -12.53
N LEU A 455 -21.22 -1.15 -12.69
CA LEU A 455 -21.52 -1.76 -14.00
C LEU A 455 -22.74 -1.14 -14.71
N THR A 456 -23.72 -0.63 -13.95
CA THR A 456 -24.89 0.10 -14.46
C THR A 456 -24.53 1.36 -15.27
N MET A 457 -23.36 1.95 -15.02
CA MET A 457 -22.87 3.14 -15.75
C MET A 457 -22.17 2.80 -17.08
N GLN A 458 -22.05 1.51 -17.43
CA GLN A 458 -21.42 1.01 -18.66
C GLN A 458 -19.92 1.37 -18.81
N LEU A 459 -19.21 1.52 -17.68
CA LEU A 459 -17.78 1.94 -17.66
C LEU A 459 -16.78 0.81 -18.00
N GLY A 460 -17.25 -0.37 -18.39
CA GLY A 460 -16.42 -1.58 -18.57
C GLY A 460 -15.26 -1.39 -19.55
N GLY A 461 -15.54 -0.91 -20.77
CA GLY A 461 -14.52 -0.68 -21.80
C GLY A 461 -13.44 0.32 -21.37
N SER A 462 -13.86 1.48 -20.86
CA SER A 462 -12.95 2.51 -20.30
C SER A 462 -12.08 1.98 -19.17
N THR A 463 -12.63 1.07 -18.34
CA THR A 463 -11.90 0.40 -17.25
C THR A 463 -10.82 -0.54 -17.80
N THR A 464 -11.16 -1.38 -18.80
CA THR A 464 -10.20 -2.34 -19.38
C THR A 464 -9.14 -1.68 -20.25
N ASP A 465 -9.48 -0.63 -21.01
CA ASP A 465 -8.52 0.12 -21.82
C ASP A 465 -7.64 1.03 -20.96
N GLY A 466 -8.20 1.62 -19.89
CA GLY A 466 -7.43 2.34 -18.88
C GLY A 466 -6.40 1.45 -18.19
N LEU A 467 -6.81 0.27 -17.74
CA LEU A 467 -5.90 -0.72 -17.15
C LEU A 467 -4.86 -1.25 -18.16
N LEU A 468 -5.24 -1.42 -19.42
CA LEU A 468 -4.29 -1.81 -20.48
C LEU A 468 -3.19 -0.75 -20.66
N LYS A 469 -3.50 0.55 -20.57
CA LYS A 469 -2.49 1.62 -20.58
C LYS A 469 -1.54 1.50 -19.40
N VAL A 470 -2.05 1.36 -18.17
CA VAL A 470 -1.21 1.21 -16.97
C VAL A 470 -0.34 -0.05 -17.04
N PHE A 471 -0.86 -1.16 -17.58
CA PHE A 471 -0.06 -2.38 -17.81
C PHE A 471 1.03 -2.14 -18.87
N ASN A 472 0.76 -1.37 -19.93
CA ASN A 472 1.77 -1.02 -20.93
C ASN A 472 2.89 -0.15 -20.31
N SER A 473 2.54 0.83 -19.46
CA SER A 473 3.52 1.61 -18.70
C SER A 473 4.37 0.73 -17.79
N TYR A 474 3.76 -0.25 -17.10
CA TYR A 474 4.48 -1.23 -16.29
C TYR A 474 5.42 -2.12 -17.14
N ILE A 475 4.99 -2.57 -18.33
CA ILE A 475 5.85 -3.27 -19.28
C ILE A 475 7.03 -2.40 -19.72
N SER A 476 6.83 -1.11 -20.00
CA SER A 476 7.93 -0.20 -20.32
C SER A 476 8.92 -0.03 -19.15
N LEU A 477 8.45 0.00 -17.90
CA LEU A 477 9.34 0.00 -16.74
C LEU A 477 10.14 -1.31 -16.62
N LEU A 478 9.54 -2.46 -16.96
CA LEU A 478 10.25 -3.74 -17.01
C LEU A 478 11.25 -3.84 -18.18
N ILE A 479 10.97 -3.21 -19.33
CA ILE A 479 11.96 -3.11 -20.43
C ILE A 479 13.16 -2.29 -19.95
N ASN A 480 12.90 -1.14 -19.31
CA ASN A 480 13.93 -0.25 -18.76
C ASN A 480 14.61 -0.79 -17.49
N ALA A 481 14.24 -2.00 -17.03
CA ALA A 481 14.92 -2.74 -15.98
C ALA A 481 15.90 -3.81 -16.53
N LEU A 482 15.89 -4.09 -17.83
CA LEU A 482 16.96 -4.86 -18.46
C LEU A 482 18.25 -4.01 -18.48
N PRO A 483 19.44 -4.61 -18.35
CA PRO A 483 20.68 -3.93 -18.74
C PRO A 483 20.59 -3.49 -20.20
N SER A 484 21.08 -2.29 -20.51
CA SER A 484 21.23 -1.79 -21.88
C SER A 484 22.69 -1.89 -22.30
N SER A 485 22.97 -2.27 -23.55
CA SER A 485 24.28 -2.04 -24.15
C SER A 485 24.62 -0.54 -24.18
N ILE A 486 25.92 -0.23 -24.20
CA ILE A 486 26.46 1.11 -23.90
C ILE A 486 26.04 2.17 -24.94
N GLU A 487 25.64 1.76 -26.15
CA GLU A 487 25.42 2.66 -27.29
C GLU A 487 24.09 3.43 -27.29
N GLU A 488 23.01 2.90 -26.69
CA GLU A 488 21.69 3.58 -26.73
C GLU A 488 21.63 4.84 -25.85
N GLU A 489 22.61 5.07 -24.96
CA GLU A 489 22.66 6.25 -24.09
C GLU A 489 22.78 7.59 -24.85
N ALA A 490 23.21 7.55 -26.12
CA ALA A 490 23.50 8.75 -26.90
C ALA A 490 22.29 9.44 -27.56
N ASN A 491 21.17 8.74 -27.79
CA ASN A 491 20.16 9.15 -28.79
C ASN A 491 18.70 9.28 -28.30
N LEU A 492 18.40 9.13 -27.00
CA LEU A 492 17.03 9.19 -26.47
C LEU A 492 16.68 10.53 -25.81
N ASP A 493 16.36 11.51 -26.65
CA ASP A 493 15.83 12.82 -26.26
C ASP A 493 14.36 12.69 -25.76
N GLY A 494 14.18 12.22 -24.52
CA GLY A 494 12.87 11.90 -23.94
C GLY A 494 12.81 12.08 -22.41
N PRO A 495 11.73 12.65 -21.85
CA PRO A 495 11.64 12.91 -20.41
C PRO A 495 11.28 11.65 -19.60
N VAL A 496 12.16 11.31 -18.65
CA VAL A 496 11.99 10.33 -17.55
C VAL A 496 11.97 8.85 -17.98
N ASN A 497 12.95 8.06 -17.46
CA ASN A 497 12.70 6.73 -16.87
C ASN A 497 13.93 5.98 -16.28
N LYS A 498 15.13 6.57 -16.15
CA LYS A 498 16.24 6.02 -15.33
C LYS A 498 15.98 6.15 -13.81
N LEU A 499 14.85 5.61 -13.35
CA LEU A 499 14.40 5.58 -11.95
C LEU A 499 13.88 4.18 -11.58
N VAL A 500 14.39 3.15 -12.26
CA VAL A 500 14.06 1.73 -12.09
C VAL A 500 15.36 0.98 -11.81
N ARG A 501 15.34 0.00 -10.90
CA ARG A 501 16.53 -0.80 -10.60
C ARG A 501 16.81 -1.78 -11.75
N ILE A 502 18.06 -1.84 -12.21
CA ILE A 502 18.50 -2.81 -13.22
C ILE A 502 18.43 -4.24 -12.66
N ALA A 503 17.99 -5.19 -13.48
CA ALA A 503 18.03 -6.61 -13.23
C ALA A 503 19.41 -7.17 -13.58
N GLU A 504 20.34 -7.05 -12.62
CA GLU A 504 21.76 -7.39 -12.74
C GLU A 504 22.03 -8.85 -13.18
N THR A 505 21.14 -9.79 -12.87
CA THR A 505 21.32 -11.23 -13.16
C THR A 505 20.27 -11.81 -14.11
N GLU A 506 20.65 -12.84 -14.90
CA GLU A 506 19.75 -13.60 -15.78
C GLU A 506 18.47 -14.07 -15.04
N SER A 507 18.59 -14.47 -13.77
CA SER A 507 17.45 -14.91 -12.95
C SER A 507 16.50 -13.75 -12.57
N GLN A 508 17.01 -12.53 -12.37
CA GLN A 508 16.16 -11.34 -12.18
C GLN A 508 15.48 -10.93 -13.48
N GLN A 509 16.19 -10.98 -14.62
CA GLN A 509 15.68 -10.62 -15.95
C GLN A 509 14.57 -11.59 -16.41
N LEU A 510 14.76 -12.90 -16.20
CA LEU A 510 13.71 -13.91 -16.32
C LEU A 510 12.54 -13.65 -15.34
N GLY A 511 12.79 -12.97 -14.22
CA GLY A 511 11.78 -12.53 -13.25
C GLY A 511 10.86 -11.46 -13.81
N LEU A 512 11.40 -10.50 -14.57
CA LEU A 512 10.63 -9.48 -15.29
C LEU A 512 9.64 -10.15 -16.27
N LEU A 513 10.12 -11.12 -17.05
CA LEU A 513 9.28 -11.90 -17.98
C LEU A 513 8.25 -12.76 -17.25
N ALA A 514 8.62 -13.43 -16.16
CA ALA A 514 7.71 -14.25 -15.37
C ALA A 514 6.56 -13.42 -14.75
N ASN A 515 6.88 -12.24 -14.22
CA ASN A 515 5.89 -11.25 -13.78
C ASN A 515 4.93 -10.87 -14.91
N ALA A 516 5.47 -10.41 -16.03
CA ALA A 516 4.71 -9.91 -17.18
C ALA A 516 3.75 -10.97 -17.75
N SER A 517 4.26 -12.17 -18.06
CA SER A 517 3.47 -13.28 -18.60
C SER A 517 2.38 -13.76 -17.63
N LEU A 518 2.68 -13.86 -16.34
CA LEU A 518 1.72 -14.29 -15.32
C LEU A 518 0.56 -13.29 -15.12
N LEU A 519 0.87 -12.00 -15.15
CA LEU A 519 -0.12 -10.93 -15.12
C LEU A 519 -1.02 -10.97 -16.36
N ALA A 520 -0.46 -11.05 -17.55
CA ALA A 520 -1.20 -11.05 -18.81
C ALA A 520 -2.01 -12.34 -19.06
N GLU A 521 -1.47 -13.52 -18.72
CA GLU A 521 -2.10 -14.80 -19.05
C GLU A 521 -3.25 -15.18 -18.11
N GLU A 522 -3.06 -15.02 -16.80
CA GLU A 522 -4.01 -15.50 -15.80
C GLU A 522 -4.56 -14.37 -14.93
N LEU A 523 -3.68 -13.62 -14.25
CA LEU A 523 -4.09 -12.84 -13.09
C LEU A 523 -4.98 -11.63 -13.45
N LEU A 524 -4.61 -10.85 -14.47
CA LEU A 524 -5.42 -9.72 -14.93
C LEU A 524 -6.72 -10.19 -15.61
N PRO A 525 -6.73 -11.19 -16.53
CA PRO A 525 -7.96 -11.78 -17.05
C PRO A 525 -8.91 -12.31 -15.97
N ARG A 526 -8.38 -12.92 -14.90
CA ARG A 526 -9.13 -13.47 -13.76
C ARG A 526 -9.68 -12.38 -12.84
N ALA A 527 -8.97 -11.27 -12.66
CA ALA A 527 -9.49 -10.11 -11.93
C ALA A 527 -10.63 -9.42 -12.71
N ALA A 528 -10.47 -9.25 -14.03
CA ALA A 528 -11.49 -8.68 -14.91
C ALA A 528 -12.80 -9.48 -14.96
N MET A 529 -12.79 -10.79 -14.64
CA MET A 529 -14.02 -11.60 -14.54
C MET A 529 -15.01 -11.06 -13.48
N LYS A 530 -14.56 -10.26 -12.49
CA LYS A 530 -15.45 -9.60 -11.52
C LYS A 530 -16.42 -8.60 -12.17
N LEU A 531 -16.11 -8.10 -13.38
CA LEU A 531 -17.00 -7.23 -14.15
C LEU A 531 -18.10 -8.00 -14.91
N SER A 532 -18.12 -9.33 -14.83
CA SER A 532 -19.18 -10.14 -15.46
C SER A 532 -20.45 -10.15 -14.59
N PRO A 533 -21.63 -9.78 -15.12
CA PRO A 533 -22.87 -9.74 -14.34
C PRO A 533 -23.30 -11.11 -13.78
N MET A 534 -22.71 -12.22 -14.26
CA MET A 534 -22.93 -13.55 -13.67
C MET A 534 -22.44 -13.68 -12.21
N TYR A 535 -21.55 -12.80 -11.74
CA TYR A 535 -21.01 -12.87 -10.37
C TYR A 535 -21.85 -12.13 -9.30
N GLN A 536 -22.86 -11.35 -9.69
CA GLN A 536 -23.68 -10.56 -8.76
C GLN A 536 -25.06 -11.17 -8.45
N ALA A 537 -25.48 -12.21 -9.16
CA ALA A 537 -26.78 -12.87 -8.99
C ALA A 537 -26.82 -13.81 -7.75
N GLY A 538 -26.59 -13.23 -6.56
CA GLY A 538 -26.75 -13.88 -5.25
C GLY A 538 -28.12 -13.69 -4.61
N GLY A 539 -29.11 -13.21 -5.37
CA GLY A 539 -30.51 -13.07 -4.96
C GLY A 539 -31.39 -14.17 -5.57
N MET A 540 -32.50 -14.49 -4.91
CA MET A 540 -33.47 -15.47 -5.40
C MET A 540 -34.29 -14.91 -6.57
N ASP A 541 -34.57 -15.78 -7.55
CA ASP A 541 -35.60 -15.65 -8.59
C ASP A 541 -35.46 -14.57 -9.69
N ASP A 542 -34.92 -14.95 -10.85
CA ASP A 542 -35.69 -15.02 -12.11
C ASP A 542 -34.94 -15.93 -13.10
N SER A 543 -35.65 -16.90 -13.69
CA SER A 543 -35.06 -17.96 -14.52
C SER A 543 -35.17 -17.74 -16.03
N ARG A 544 -35.73 -16.61 -16.52
CA ARG A 544 -36.24 -16.51 -17.91
C ARG A 544 -35.41 -15.72 -18.94
N ARG A 545 -34.17 -15.31 -18.64
CA ARG A 545 -33.24 -14.66 -19.61
C ARG A 545 -31.89 -15.35 -19.79
N ARG A 546 -31.87 -16.68 -19.92
CA ARG A 546 -30.66 -17.46 -20.32
C ARG A 546 -30.67 -17.74 -21.82
N GLY A 547 -29.91 -16.95 -22.61
CA GLY A 547 -29.85 -17.09 -24.07
C GLY A 547 -28.74 -16.29 -24.75
N SER A 548 -29.08 -15.12 -25.31
CA SER A 548 -28.26 -14.33 -26.24
C SER A 548 -26.89 -13.89 -25.72
N ASP A 549 -26.84 -13.29 -24.53
CA ASP A 549 -25.70 -12.51 -24.03
C ASP A 549 -24.41 -13.31 -23.80
N ARG A 550 -24.49 -14.66 -23.81
CA ARG A 550 -23.35 -15.53 -23.52
C ARG A 550 -22.30 -15.55 -24.65
N ASN A 551 -22.70 -15.26 -25.89
CA ASN A 551 -21.78 -15.33 -27.04
C ASN A 551 -21.00 -14.03 -27.28
N THR A 552 -21.56 -12.86 -26.95
CA THR A 552 -21.03 -11.56 -27.39
C THR A 552 -19.87 -11.03 -26.53
N ARG A 553 -19.80 -11.38 -25.24
CA ARG A 553 -18.77 -10.85 -24.30
C ARG A 553 -17.50 -11.70 -24.20
N VAL A 554 -17.54 -12.95 -24.65
CA VAL A 554 -16.35 -13.83 -24.72
C VAL A 554 -15.30 -13.36 -25.74
N PRO A 555 -15.67 -12.81 -26.92
CA PRO A 555 -14.75 -12.12 -27.83
C PRO A 555 -13.94 -10.99 -27.18
N GLU A 556 -14.59 -10.07 -26.48
CA GLU A 556 -13.95 -8.88 -25.88
C GLU A 556 -12.85 -9.27 -24.88
N GLN A 557 -13.14 -10.20 -23.97
CA GLN A 557 -12.14 -10.69 -23.00
C GLN A 557 -10.96 -11.41 -23.68
N ARG A 558 -11.22 -12.13 -24.78
CA ARG A 558 -10.17 -12.77 -25.60
C ARG A 558 -9.32 -11.74 -26.34
N GLU A 559 -9.91 -10.66 -26.84
CA GLU A 559 -9.18 -9.58 -27.50
C GLU A 559 -8.35 -8.78 -26.49
N TRP A 560 -8.88 -8.48 -25.31
CA TRP A 560 -8.14 -7.83 -24.24
C TRP A 560 -6.94 -8.70 -23.76
N LYS A 561 -7.12 -10.02 -23.61
CA LYS A 561 -5.99 -10.92 -23.35
C LYS A 561 -4.95 -10.91 -24.49
N LYS A 562 -5.36 -10.85 -25.76
CA LYS A 562 -4.42 -10.67 -26.89
C LYS A 562 -3.68 -9.33 -26.82
N LYS A 563 -4.35 -8.24 -26.43
CA LYS A 563 -3.75 -6.91 -26.23
C LYS A 563 -2.71 -6.93 -25.10
N LEU A 564 -3.01 -7.55 -23.96
CA LEU A 564 -2.04 -7.76 -22.87
C LEU A 564 -0.83 -8.59 -23.33
N GLN A 565 -1.06 -9.70 -24.04
CA GLN A 565 0.03 -10.58 -24.52
C GLN A 565 0.98 -9.85 -25.46
N ARG A 566 0.48 -9.04 -26.41
CA ARG A 566 1.30 -8.22 -27.32
C ARG A 566 2.27 -7.29 -26.58
N SER A 567 1.93 -6.85 -25.36
CA SER A 567 2.82 -6.02 -24.55
C SER A 567 3.90 -6.89 -23.88
N VAL A 568 3.56 -8.08 -23.37
CA VAL A 568 4.56 -9.05 -22.89
C VAL A 568 5.52 -9.48 -24.01
N ASP A 569 5.01 -9.64 -25.23
CA ASP A 569 5.81 -9.98 -26.40
C ASP A 569 6.90 -8.94 -26.68
N LYS A 570 6.63 -7.63 -26.47
CA LYS A 570 7.66 -6.58 -26.58
C LYS A 570 8.80 -6.75 -25.58
N LEU A 571 8.49 -7.07 -24.32
CA LEU A 571 9.50 -7.32 -23.29
C LEU A 571 10.33 -8.57 -23.63
N ARG A 572 9.70 -9.64 -24.12
CA ARG A 572 10.41 -10.83 -24.61
C ARG A 572 11.36 -10.49 -25.75
N ASP A 573 10.89 -9.77 -26.76
CA ASP A 573 11.70 -9.49 -27.95
C ASP A 573 12.84 -8.50 -27.60
N SER A 574 12.68 -7.63 -26.58
CA SER A 574 13.78 -6.81 -26.04
C SER A 574 14.82 -7.63 -25.28
N PHE A 575 14.37 -8.55 -24.43
CA PHE A 575 15.23 -9.49 -23.69
C PHE A 575 16.03 -10.40 -24.64
N CYS A 576 15.40 -10.91 -25.70
CA CYS A 576 16.08 -11.72 -26.71
C CYS A 576 17.09 -10.91 -27.53
N ARG A 577 16.81 -9.63 -27.85
CA ARG A 577 17.80 -8.75 -28.51
C ARG A 577 19.00 -8.46 -27.60
N GLN A 578 18.77 -8.01 -26.37
CA GLN A 578 19.86 -7.71 -25.43
C GLN A 578 20.78 -8.93 -25.26
N HIS A 579 20.22 -10.11 -24.98
CA HIS A 579 21.01 -11.32 -24.81
C HIS A 579 21.70 -11.86 -26.06
N ALA A 580 21.30 -11.43 -27.25
CA ALA A 580 22.03 -11.67 -28.49
C ALA A 580 23.17 -10.67 -28.67
N LEU A 581 22.95 -9.38 -28.38
CA LEU A 581 24.01 -8.37 -28.37
C LEU A 581 25.11 -8.72 -27.35
N ASP A 582 24.73 -9.13 -26.12
CA ASP A 582 25.63 -9.65 -25.07
C ASP A 582 26.49 -10.87 -25.49
N LEU A 583 26.17 -11.53 -26.61
CA LEU A 583 26.91 -12.69 -27.12
C LEU A 583 27.76 -12.31 -28.35
N ILE A 584 27.20 -11.48 -29.23
CA ILE A 584 27.80 -11.09 -30.50
C ILE A 584 28.88 -10.01 -30.30
N PHE A 585 28.71 -9.11 -29.32
CA PHE A 585 29.64 -8.02 -29.06
C PHE A 585 30.30 -8.15 -27.68
N THR A 586 31.59 -7.78 -27.58
CA THR A 586 32.32 -7.68 -26.31
C THR A 586 31.99 -6.39 -25.55
N GLU A 587 32.42 -6.28 -24.28
CA GLU A 587 32.31 -5.03 -23.51
C GLU A 587 33.12 -3.86 -24.14
N ASP A 588 34.15 -4.17 -24.94
CA ASP A 588 34.98 -3.21 -25.68
C ASP A 588 34.40 -2.86 -27.07
N GLY A 589 33.37 -3.57 -27.54
CA GLY A 589 32.68 -3.35 -28.83
C GLY A 589 33.16 -4.22 -30.00
N ASP A 590 34.10 -5.15 -29.78
CA ASP A 590 34.55 -6.10 -30.81
C ASP A 590 33.47 -7.14 -31.14
N ASN A 591 33.41 -7.59 -32.39
CA ASN A 591 32.45 -8.60 -32.86
C ASN A 591 33.00 -10.02 -32.71
N ASN A 592 32.40 -10.82 -31.81
CA ASN A 592 32.69 -12.24 -31.61
C ASN A 592 32.22 -13.16 -32.76
N LEU A 593 31.49 -12.60 -33.74
CA LEU A 593 30.91 -13.31 -34.88
C LEU A 593 31.26 -12.58 -36.20
N SER A 594 32.56 -12.48 -36.47
CA SER A 594 33.13 -11.89 -37.70
C SER A 594 33.64 -12.96 -38.68
N ALA A 595 33.69 -12.66 -39.98
CA ALA A 595 34.11 -13.63 -41.00
C ALA A 595 35.58 -14.05 -40.91
N GLU A 596 36.48 -13.16 -40.46
CA GLU A 596 37.89 -13.49 -40.17
C GLU A 596 38.06 -14.65 -39.16
N MET A 597 37.05 -14.96 -38.33
CA MET A 597 37.04 -16.15 -37.46
C MET A 597 37.16 -17.47 -38.27
N TYR A 598 36.62 -17.51 -39.48
CA TYR A 598 36.71 -18.64 -40.39
C TYR A 598 37.82 -18.46 -41.43
N ILE A 599 37.99 -17.25 -41.97
CA ILE A 599 38.94 -16.95 -43.06
C ILE A 599 40.40 -17.01 -42.57
N SER A 600 40.68 -16.74 -41.29
CA SER A 600 42.04 -16.78 -40.74
C SER A 600 42.54 -18.18 -40.35
N MET A 601 41.68 -19.21 -40.31
CA MET A 601 42.06 -20.54 -39.79
C MET A 601 43.17 -21.20 -40.62
N ASP A 602 43.09 -21.11 -41.94
CA ASP A 602 44.07 -21.66 -42.88
C ASP A 602 45.44 -20.94 -42.87
N LEU A 603 45.64 -19.95 -41.98
CA LEU A 603 46.93 -19.24 -41.77
C LEU A 603 47.79 -19.83 -40.65
N ASN A 604 47.22 -20.59 -39.71
CA ASN A 604 47.91 -21.10 -38.51
C ASN A 604 47.95 -22.64 -38.52
N SER A 605 49.10 -23.23 -38.84
CA SER A 605 49.23 -24.67 -39.14
C SER A 605 49.71 -25.56 -37.96
N ASP A 606 49.65 -25.08 -36.73
CA ASP A 606 50.00 -25.88 -35.52
C ASP A 606 48.79 -26.71 -35.02
N GLU A 607 49.00 -27.60 -34.04
CA GLU A 607 48.02 -28.62 -33.61
C GLU A 607 46.66 -28.04 -33.14
N LEU A 608 45.68 -27.97 -34.06
CA LEU A 608 44.30 -27.55 -33.76
C LEU A 608 43.52 -28.63 -32.97
N GLU A 609 43.08 -28.28 -31.76
CA GLU A 609 42.03 -29.04 -31.05
C GLU A 609 40.65 -28.65 -31.61
N TRP A 610 40.02 -29.56 -32.36
CA TRP A 610 38.72 -29.33 -32.96
C TRP A 610 37.60 -29.17 -31.92
N ALA A 611 36.95 -28.01 -31.93
CA ALA A 611 35.75 -27.73 -31.15
C ALA A 611 34.89 -26.66 -31.86
N PRO A 612 33.56 -26.65 -31.70
CA PRO A 612 32.70 -25.55 -32.12
C PRO A 612 33.17 -24.19 -31.59
N SER A 613 32.95 -23.12 -32.35
CA SER A 613 33.47 -21.77 -32.05
C SER A 613 32.96 -21.23 -30.71
N PRO A 614 33.74 -20.42 -29.98
CA PRO A 614 33.44 -20.01 -28.60
C PRO A 614 32.05 -19.39 -28.40
N ILE A 615 31.60 -18.54 -29.33
CA ILE A 615 30.27 -17.91 -29.27
C ILE A 615 29.12 -18.92 -29.27
N PHE A 616 29.22 -20.01 -30.05
CA PHE A 616 28.18 -21.04 -30.07
C PHE A 616 28.26 -21.95 -28.85
N GLN A 617 29.46 -22.25 -28.34
CA GLN A 617 29.62 -22.91 -27.04
C GLN A 617 28.99 -22.07 -25.92
N GLU A 618 29.20 -20.76 -25.90
CA GLU A 618 28.56 -19.90 -24.90
C GLU A 618 27.04 -19.80 -25.11
N LEU A 619 26.53 -19.65 -26.34
CA LEU A 619 25.09 -19.69 -26.61
C LEU A 619 24.46 -20.97 -26.03
N CYS A 620 25.08 -22.13 -26.26
CA CYS A 620 24.66 -23.40 -25.68
C CYS A 620 24.70 -23.39 -24.14
N ALA A 621 25.77 -22.86 -23.54
CA ALA A 621 25.89 -22.73 -22.08
C ALA A 621 24.88 -21.74 -21.48
N LYS A 622 24.61 -20.61 -22.13
CA LYS A 622 23.65 -19.55 -21.73
C LYS A 622 22.23 -20.09 -21.82
N LEU A 623 21.84 -20.72 -22.94
CA LEU A 623 20.54 -21.39 -23.08
C LEU A 623 20.31 -22.47 -22.01
N ASN A 624 21.31 -23.28 -21.67
CA ASN A 624 21.18 -24.28 -20.60
C ASN A 624 21.09 -23.66 -19.19
N ARG A 625 21.87 -22.62 -18.88
CA ARG A 625 21.76 -21.83 -17.62
C ARG A 625 20.36 -21.24 -17.48
N MET A 626 19.91 -20.49 -18.49
CA MET A 626 18.62 -19.81 -18.51
C MET A 626 17.44 -20.78 -18.49
N ALA A 627 17.51 -21.91 -19.20
CA ALA A 627 16.48 -22.95 -19.15
C ALA A 627 16.37 -23.59 -17.75
N SER A 628 17.49 -23.76 -17.05
CA SER A 628 17.50 -24.24 -15.66
C SER A 628 16.76 -23.25 -14.74
N PHE A 629 17.11 -21.97 -14.76
CA PHE A 629 16.42 -20.94 -13.98
C PHE A 629 14.93 -20.85 -14.35
N ALA A 630 14.61 -20.83 -15.65
CA ALA A 630 13.24 -20.76 -16.14
C ALA A 630 12.38 -21.95 -15.68
N SER A 631 12.94 -23.15 -15.51
CA SER A 631 12.20 -24.32 -15.00
C SER A 631 11.65 -24.13 -13.58
N ASP A 632 12.39 -23.44 -12.70
CA ASP A 632 11.97 -23.14 -11.33
C ASP A 632 11.01 -21.93 -11.22
N MET A 633 10.88 -21.16 -12.30
CA MET A 633 10.11 -19.92 -12.38
C MET A 633 8.78 -20.10 -13.13
N PHE A 634 8.80 -20.84 -14.24
CA PHE A 634 7.64 -21.15 -15.09
C PHE A 634 7.07 -22.54 -14.81
N VAL A 635 6.98 -22.94 -13.54
CA VAL A 635 6.41 -24.22 -13.10
C VAL A 635 4.99 -24.40 -13.67
N GLY A 636 4.75 -25.51 -14.38
CA GLY A 636 3.47 -25.77 -15.08
C GLY A 636 3.27 -24.98 -16.39
N ARG A 637 4.23 -24.15 -16.80
CA ARG A 637 4.27 -23.40 -18.07
C ARG A 637 5.61 -23.58 -18.78
N GLU A 638 6.19 -24.77 -18.71
CA GLU A 638 7.48 -25.17 -19.32
C GLU A 638 7.60 -24.75 -20.79
N ARG A 639 6.50 -24.87 -21.56
CA ARG A 639 6.40 -24.42 -22.96
C ARG A 639 6.78 -22.94 -23.16
N PHE A 640 6.53 -22.05 -22.18
CA PHE A 640 6.96 -20.66 -22.25
C PHE A 640 8.48 -20.54 -22.21
N ALA A 641 9.14 -21.29 -21.33
CA ALA A 641 10.60 -21.35 -21.28
C ALA A 641 11.18 -21.92 -22.59
N THR A 642 10.59 -22.98 -23.13
CA THR A 642 10.99 -23.54 -24.44
C THR A 642 10.84 -22.50 -25.56
N LEU A 643 9.71 -21.78 -25.62
CA LEU A 643 9.47 -20.73 -26.62
C LEU A 643 10.42 -19.54 -26.45
N LEU A 644 10.77 -19.16 -25.22
CA LEU A 644 11.73 -18.10 -24.92
C LEU A 644 13.14 -18.47 -25.40
N MET A 645 13.60 -19.69 -25.09
CA MET A 645 14.91 -20.18 -25.53
C MET A 645 14.96 -20.32 -27.05
N MET A 646 13.93 -20.88 -27.70
CA MET A 646 13.83 -20.93 -29.17
C MET A 646 13.87 -19.52 -29.80
N ARG A 647 13.26 -18.51 -29.17
CA ARG A 647 13.28 -17.13 -29.67
C ARG A 647 14.65 -16.46 -29.49
N LEU A 648 15.42 -16.81 -28.46
CA LEU A 648 16.81 -16.37 -28.31
C LEU A 648 17.71 -16.99 -29.39
N THR A 649 17.63 -18.31 -29.60
CA THR A 649 18.34 -18.99 -30.72
C THR A 649 17.97 -18.35 -32.06
N GLU A 650 16.67 -18.12 -32.31
CA GLU A 650 16.17 -17.48 -33.53
C GLU A 650 16.71 -16.06 -33.71
N THR A 651 16.92 -15.30 -32.64
CA THR A 651 17.46 -13.93 -32.71
C THR A 651 18.95 -13.95 -33.11
N VAL A 652 19.76 -14.87 -32.56
CA VAL A 652 21.19 -14.97 -32.89
C VAL A 652 21.41 -15.53 -34.31
N ILE A 653 20.66 -16.56 -34.71
CA ILE A 653 20.82 -17.18 -36.03
C ILE A 653 20.28 -16.27 -37.16
N LEU A 654 19.20 -15.52 -36.93
CA LEU A 654 18.75 -14.53 -37.93
C LEU A 654 19.76 -13.40 -38.08
N TRP A 655 20.44 -12.97 -37.01
CA TRP A 655 21.51 -11.96 -37.11
C TRP A 655 22.63 -12.45 -38.03
N LEU A 656 23.12 -13.69 -37.86
CA LEU A 656 24.10 -14.30 -38.76
C LEU A 656 23.57 -14.47 -40.21
N SER A 657 22.28 -14.73 -40.37
CA SER A 657 21.67 -14.85 -41.70
C SER A 657 21.49 -13.52 -42.44
N GLU A 658 21.37 -12.41 -41.70
CA GLU A 658 20.98 -11.10 -42.19
C GLU A 658 22.14 -10.07 -42.16
N ASP A 659 23.27 -10.37 -41.51
CA ASP A 659 24.47 -9.50 -41.53
C ASP A 659 25.15 -9.51 -42.90
N GLN A 660 24.83 -8.48 -43.70
CA GLN A 660 25.44 -8.23 -44.99
C GLN A 660 26.97 -8.08 -44.93
N SER A 661 27.53 -7.51 -43.85
CA SER A 661 28.98 -7.26 -43.76
C SER A 661 29.79 -8.55 -43.56
N PHE A 662 29.28 -9.47 -42.74
CA PHE A 662 29.84 -10.81 -42.57
C PHE A 662 29.85 -11.60 -43.90
N TRP A 663 28.75 -11.55 -44.66
CA TRP A 663 28.68 -12.29 -45.92
C TRP A 663 29.44 -11.65 -47.07
N GLU A 664 29.51 -10.31 -47.17
CA GLU A 664 30.37 -9.63 -48.15
C GLU A 664 31.85 -10.00 -47.97
N GLU A 665 32.33 -10.17 -46.72
CA GLU A 665 33.70 -10.60 -46.44
C GLU A 665 33.96 -12.09 -46.78
N ILE A 666 32.94 -12.97 -46.69
CA ILE A 666 33.05 -14.39 -47.10
C ILE A 666 32.91 -14.59 -48.62
N GLU A 667 32.01 -13.85 -49.27
CA GLU A 667 31.63 -14.07 -50.68
C GLU A 667 32.47 -13.22 -51.67
N GLU A 668 32.84 -12.00 -51.30
CA GLU A 668 33.56 -11.05 -52.16
C GLU A 668 34.87 -10.50 -51.54
N GLY A 669 35.25 -10.99 -50.35
CA GLY A 669 36.39 -10.51 -49.58
C GLY A 669 37.77 -10.76 -50.21
N ALA A 670 38.77 -10.01 -49.72
CA ALA A 670 40.16 -10.06 -50.23
C ALA A 670 40.89 -11.39 -49.93
N ARG A 671 40.29 -12.27 -49.13
CA ARG A 671 40.71 -13.65 -48.87
C ARG A 671 39.44 -14.52 -48.92
N PRO A 672 39.39 -15.57 -49.75
CA PRO A 672 38.26 -16.49 -49.75
C PRO A 672 38.28 -17.42 -48.55
N LEU A 673 37.12 -17.99 -48.22
CA LEU A 673 36.99 -19.07 -47.24
C LEU A 673 37.88 -20.28 -47.61
N GLY A 674 38.74 -20.71 -46.69
CA GLY A 674 39.67 -21.83 -46.88
C GLY A 674 39.12 -23.19 -46.40
N PRO A 675 39.83 -24.29 -46.68
CA PRO A 675 39.39 -25.65 -46.32
C PRO A 675 39.13 -25.86 -44.83
N LEU A 676 40.00 -25.37 -43.94
CA LEU A 676 39.81 -25.47 -42.49
C LEU A 676 38.68 -24.55 -42.02
N GLY A 677 38.60 -23.34 -42.58
CA GLY A 677 37.48 -22.41 -42.34
C GLY A 677 36.11 -23.02 -42.66
N LEU A 678 35.97 -23.71 -43.80
CA LEU A 678 34.72 -24.40 -44.17
C LEU A 678 34.38 -25.54 -43.20
N GLN A 679 35.38 -26.35 -42.79
CA GLN A 679 35.18 -27.42 -41.82
C GLN A 679 34.67 -26.87 -40.47
N GLN A 680 35.24 -25.77 -39.98
CA GLN A 680 34.78 -25.13 -38.74
C GLN A 680 33.37 -24.54 -38.89
N PHE A 681 33.07 -23.89 -40.02
CA PHE A 681 31.75 -23.32 -40.29
C PHE A 681 30.66 -24.40 -40.30
N TYR A 682 30.93 -25.55 -40.95
CA TYR A 682 30.01 -26.70 -40.95
C TYR A 682 29.86 -27.31 -39.55
N LEU A 683 30.96 -27.45 -38.78
CA LEU A 683 30.94 -27.92 -37.39
C LEU A 683 30.06 -27.05 -36.49
N ASP A 684 30.13 -25.73 -36.62
CA ASP A 684 29.34 -24.78 -35.84
C ASP A 684 27.84 -24.90 -36.14
N MET A 685 27.46 -24.93 -37.41
CA MET A 685 26.07 -25.05 -37.84
C MET A 685 25.47 -26.42 -37.47
N GLN A 686 26.24 -27.51 -37.59
CA GLN A 686 25.83 -28.83 -37.10
C GLN A 686 25.72 -28.85 -35.57
N PHE A 687 26.62 -28.20 -34.83
CA PHE A 687 26.51 -28.09 -33.38
C PHE A 687 25.22 -27.38 -32.94
N ILE A 688 24.81 -26.30 -33.63
CA ILE A 688 23.51 -25.61 -33.42
C ILE A 688 22.34 -26.56 -33.66
N ILE A 689 22.34 -27.32 -34.76
CA ILE A 689 21.30 -28.33 -35.06
C ILE A 689 21.25 -29.38 -33.96
N LEU A 690 22.40 -29.86 -33.47
CA LEU A 690 22.53 -30.95 -32.50
C LEU A 690 22.13 -30.55 -31.08
N PHE A 691 22.62 -29.42 -30.53
CA PHE A 691 22.19 -28.98 -29.19
C PHE A 691 20.74 -28.46 -29.20
N GLY A 692 20.29 -27.87 -30.31
CA GLY A 692 18.94 -27.35 -30.47
C GLY A 692 17.87 -28.45 -30.64
N LYS A 693 18.26 -29.66 -31.04
CA LYS A 693 17.40 -30.78 -31.46
C LYS A 693 16.31 -31.11 -30.43
N GLY A 694 15.07 -30.77 -30.77
CA GLY A 694 13.89 -31.06 -29.93
C GLY A 694 13.76 -30.21 -28.66
N ARG A 695 14.56 -29.14 -28.49
CA ARG A 695 14.47 -28.23 -27.33
C ARG A 695 14.52 -26.74 -27.67
N PHE A 696 15.53 -26.30 -28.41
CA PHE A 696 15.87 -24.87 -28.56
C PHE A 696 15.92 -24.39 -30.02
N LEU A 697 15.56 -25.23 -30.99
CA LEU A 697 15.52 -24.91 -32.41
C LEU A 697 14.08 -24.94 -32.94
N SER A 698 13.66 -23.86 -33.61
CA SER A 698 12.38 -23.79 -34.33
C SER A 698 12.52 -24.43 -35.73
N ARG A 699 11.42 -24.86 -36.36
CA ARG A 699 11.46 -25.36 -37.75
C ARG A 699 11.92 -24.30 -38.75
N ASN A 700 11.67 -23.02 -38.45
CA ASN A 700 12.12 -21.90 -39.29
C ASN A 700 13.64 -21.76 -39.17
N VAL A 701 14.16 -21.70 -37.93
CA VAL A 701 15.61 -21.59 -37.68
C VAL A 701 16.36 -22.81 -38.21
N HIS A 702 15.80 -24.02 -38.13
CA HIS A 702 16.42 -25.21 -38.73
C HIS A 702 16.56 -25.09 -40.25
N GLN A 703 15.63 -24.43 -40.95
CA GLN A 703 15.79 -24.15 -42.37
C GLN A 703 16.86 -23.08 -42.59
N VAL A 704 16.80 -21.97 -41.86
CA VAL A 704 17.82 -20.89 -41.96
C VAL A 704 19.24 -21.40 -41.71
N VAL A 705 19.46 -22.35 -40.80
CA VAL A 705 20.79 -22.97 -40.59
C VAL A 705 21.22 -23.83 -41.79
N ILE A 706 20.29 -24.50 -42.47
CA ILE A 706 20.59 -25.22 -43.74
C ILE A 706 20.93 -24.19 -44.83
N ASP A 707 20.11 -23.15 -44.98
CA ASP A 707 20.30 -22.09 -45.99
C ASP A 707 21.66 -21.38 -45.79
N ILE A 708 22.09 -21.19 -44.54
CA ILE A 708 23.43 -20.69 -44.15
C ILE A 708 24.56 -21.67 -44.54
N ILE A 709 24.38 -22.99 -44.33
CA ILE A 709 25.36 -24.00 -44.76
C ILE A 709 25.48 -24.01 -46.30
N GLU A 710 24.36 -24.04 -47.01
CA GLU A 710 24.33 -24.03 -48.47
C GLU A 710 25.01 -22.78 -49.05
N ARG A 711 24.81 -21.61 -48.42
CA ARG A 711 25.49 -20.36 -48.80
C ARG A 711 27.01 -20.44 -48.58
N ALA A 712 27.47 -20.93 -47.44
CA ALA A 712 28.90 -21.10 -47.16
C ALA A 712 29.58 -22.11 -48.11
N MET A 713 28.90 -23.22 -48.43
CA MET A 713 29.37 -24.19 -49.43
C MET A 713 29.44 -23.58 -50.84
N ALA A 714 28.48 -22.73 -51.22
CA ALA A 714 28.50 -22.01 -52.50
C ALA A 714 29.67 -21.01 -52.59
N ALA A 715 29.92 -20.24 -51.52
CA ALA A 715 31.07 -19.33 -51.42
C ALA A 715 32.40 -20.08 -51.56
N PHE A 716 32.57 -21.22 -50.86
CA PHE A 716 33.75 -22.06 -51.02
C PHE A 716 33.88 -22.62 -52.44
N SER A 717 32.78 -23.11 -53.04
CA SER A 717 32.81 -23.67 -54.39
C SER A 717 33.18 -22.63 -55.47
N ALA A 718 32.84 -21.35 -55.25
CA ALA A 718 33.25 -20.25 -56.14
C ALA A 718 34.78 -20.07 -56.25
N THR A 719 35.56 -20.59 -55.28
CA THR A 719 37.03 -20.61 -55.35
C THR A 719 37.60 -21.60 -56.38
N GLY A 720 36.77 -22.52 -56.90
CA GLY A 720 37.18 -23.62 -57.76
C GLY A 720 37.58 -24.91 -57.01
N MET A 721 37.39 -24.96 -55.69
CA MET A 721 37.54 -26.16 -54.87
C MET A 721 36.21 -26.91 -54.69
N ASP A 722 36.27 -28.21 -54.39
CA ASP A 722 35.11 -29.08 -54.18
C ASP A 722 34.80 -29.21 -52.67
N PRO A 723 33.64 -28.69 -52.18
CA PRO A 723 33.25 -28.80 -50.77
C PRO A 723 33.18 -30.24 -50.27
N ASP A 724 32.63 -31.17 -51.07
CA ASP A 724 32.38 -32.55 -50.67
C ASP A 724 33.69 -33.35 -50.57
N SER A 725 34.74 -32.92 -51.27
CA SER A 725 36.10 -33.45 -51.12
C SER A 725 36.82 -32.97 -49.85
N THR A 726 36.29 -31.93 -49.20
CA THR A 726 36.92 -31.23 -48.08
C THR A 726 36.28 -31.60 -46.73
N LEU A 727 34.99 -31.87 -46.70
CA LEU A 727 34.25 -32.16 -45.46
C LEU A 727 34.46 -33.62 -44.97
N PRO A 728 34.76 -33.85 -43.67
CA PRO A 728 34.66 -35.16 -43.03
C PRO A 728 33.24 -35.77 -43.09
N ASN A 729 33.13 -37.07 -42.81
CA ASN A 729 31.82 -37.73 -42.65
C ASN A 729 30.99 -37.07 -41.51
N ASP A 730 29.67 -37.01 -41.66
CA ASP A 730 28.74 -36.45 -40.65
C ASP A 730 28.93 -37.05 -39.23
N ASP A 731 29.30 -38.33 -39.12
CA ASP A 731 29.59 -39.00 -37.85
C ASP A 731 30.71 -38.29 -37.05
N TRP A 732 31.72 -37.73 -37.73
CA TRP A 732 32.82 -37.01 -37.08
C TRP A 732 32.35 -35.68 -36.47
N PHE A 733 31.57 -34.90 -37.24
CA PHE A 733 30.95 -33.67 -36.75
C PHE A 733 30.02 -33.95 -35.56
N PHE A 734 29.28 -35.07 -35.60
CA PHE A 734 28.43 -35.52 -34.52
C PHE A 734 29.22 -35.86 -33.24
N GLU A 735 30.33 -36.60 -33.35
CA GLU A 735 31.19 -36.95 -32.21
C GLU A 735 31.81 -35.71 -31.55
N VAL A 736 32.44 -34.81 -32.33
CA VAL A 736 33.08 -33.57 -31.83
C VAL A 736 32.06 -32.63 -31.17
N ALA A 737 30.87 -32.49 -31.78
CA ALA A 737 29.78 -31.72 -31.21
C ALA A 737 29.24 -32.36 -29.91
N GLN A 738 29.03 -33.68 -29.88
CA GLN A 738 28.49 -34.36 -28.70
C GLN A 738 29.49 -34.37 -27.54
N GLU A 739 30.80 -34.53 -27.79
CA GLU A 739 31.83 -34.37 -26.76
C GLU A 739 31.79 -32.94 -26.19
N THR A 740 31.72 -31.91 -27.04
CA THR A 740 31.67 -30.51 -26.59
C THR A 740 30.41 -30.21 -25.77
N ILE A 741 29.23 -30.69 -26.21
CA ILE A 741 27.99 -30.63 -25.40
C ILE A 741 28.19 -31.32 -24.04
N SER A 742 28.90 -32.44 -23.99
CA SER A 742 29.18 -33.18 -22.74
C SER A 742 30.14 -32.42 -21.83
N ARG A 743 31.19 -31.78 -22.37
CA ARG A 743 32.14 -30.92 -21.65
C ARG A 743 31.42 -29.70 -21.03
N ILE A 744 30.59 -29.00 -21.80
CA ILE A 744 29.78 -27.86 -21.32
C ILE A 744 28.85 -28.28 -20.17
N ASN A 745 28.12 -29.39 -20.32
CA ASN A 745 27.22 -29.89 -19.28
C ASN A 745 27.96 -30.34 -18.01
N ALA A 746 29.22 -30.79 -18.10
CA ALA A 746 30.04 -31.12 -16.94
C ALA A 746 30.49 -29.86 -16.17
N CYS A 747 30.94 -28.82 -16.88
CA CYS A 747 31.37 -27.55 -16.26
C CYS A 747 30.24 -26.78 -15.57
N VAL A 748 29.00 -26.90 -16.05
CA VAL A 748 27.82 -26.27 -15.42
C VAL A 748 27.39 -26.97 -14.11
N PHE A 749 27.84 -28.20 -13.83
CA PHE A 749 27.49 -28.97 -12.64
C PHE A 749 28.69 -29.53 -11.84
N PRO A 750 29.55 -28.68 -11.25
CA PRO A 750 30.73 -29.10 -10.49
C PRO A 750 30.36 -29.71 -9.12
N CYS A 751 30.10 -31.03 -9.09
CA CYS A 751 30.51 -31.99 -8.03
C CYS A 751 29.53 -33.19 -7.94
N ARG A 752 29.71 -34.24 -8.77
CA ARG A 752 29.11 -35.56 -8.47
C ARG A 752 29.78 -36.81 -9.08
N GLN A 753 31.09 -36.80 -9.34
CA GLN A 753 31.83 -38.02 -9.70
C GLN A 753 32.85 -38.43 -8.62
N SER A 754 32.48 -39.44 -7.82
CA SER A 754 33.43 -40.27 -7.06
C SER A 754 32.80 -41.63 -6.72
N LYS A 755 32.36 -42.40 -7.73
CA LYS A 755 32.06 -43.82 -7.60
C LYS A 755 32.66 -44.61 -8.76
N VAL A 756 33.42 -45.64 -8.40
CA VAL A 756 34.16 -46.53 -9.30
C VAL A 756 33.19 -47.47 -10.05
N GLN A 757 33.65 -47.95 -11.21
CA GLN A 757 32.99 -48.95 -12.06
C GLN A 757 32.39 -50.12 -11.26
N LEU A 758 31.10 -50.42 -11.46
CA LEU A 758 30.45 -51.62 -10.90
C LEU A 758 29.25 -52.12 -11.72
N VAL A 759 29.31 -51.94 -13.05
CA VAL A 759 28.25 -52.31 -14.01
C VAL A 759 27.91 -53.82 -14.03
N PRO A 760 28.86 -54.79 -13.89
CA PRO A 760 28.53 -56.22 -14.03
C PRO A 760 27.52 -56.77 -13.00
N PHE A 761 27.45 -56.20 -11.80
CA PHE A 761 26.72 -56.79 -10.67
C PHE A 761 25.18 -56.67 -10.78
N PHE A 762 24.68 -55.62 -11.46
CA PHE A 762 23.24 -55.37 -11.56
C PHE A 762 22.49 -56.38 -12.45
N SER A 763 23.16 -56.94 -13.47
CA SER A 763 22.57 -57.93 -14.38
C SER A 763 22.19 -59.24 -13.65
N LEU A 764 23.09 -59.74 -12.78
CA LEU A 764 22.82 -60.95 -11.99
C LEU A 764 21.63 -60.76 -11.04
N ILE A 765 21.57 -59.62 -10.34
CA ILE A 765 20.50 -59.35 -9.36
C ILE A 765 19.13 -59.25 -10.07
N HIS A 766 19.07 -58.59 -11.23
CA HIS A 766 17.81 -58.49 -11.98
C HIS A 766 17.32 -59.87 -12.48
N SER A 767 18.23 -60.76 -12.90
CA SER A 767 17.87 -62.14 -13.27
C SER A 767 17.40 -62.96 -12.07
N PHE A 768 18.09 -62.85 -10.92
CA PHE A 768 17.79 -63.64 -9.72
C PHE A 768 16.42 -63.30 -9.13
N ILE A 769 16.06 -62.01 -9.05
CA ILE A 769 14.75 -61.56 -8.56
C ILE A 769 13.62 -62.06 -9.47
N PHE A 770 13.77 -61.88 -10.79
CA PHE A 770 12.71 -62.23 -11.76
C PHE A 770 12.45 -63.74 -11.82
N HIS A 771 13.47 -64.57 -11.58
CA HIS A 771 13.32 -66.02 -11.62
C HIS A 771 12.59 -66.60 -10.39
N HIS A 772 12.63 -65.90 -9.24
CA HIS A 772 12.02 -66.36 -7.98
C HIS A 772 10.56 -65.89 -7.80
N GLU A 773 10.19 -64.74 -8.39
CA GLU A 773 8.83 -64.17 -8.31
C GLU A 773 7.77 -65.14 -8.88
N ARG A 774 8.12 -65.91 -9.92
CA ARG A 774 7.25 -66.91 -10.57
C ARG A 774 6.88 -68.14 -9.72
N ARG A 775 7.43 -68.33 -8.51
CA ARG A 775 7.24 -69.56 -7.71
C ARG A 775 6.69 -69.41 -6.30
N SER A 776 6.49 -68.18 -5.80
CA SER A 776 6.26 -67.97 -4.35
C SER A 776 5.20 -66.93 -3.95
N GLY A 777 4.62 -66.16 -4.89
CA GLY A 777 3.43 -65.32 -4.62
C GLY A 777 3.59 -64.14 -3.63
N LEU A 778 4.80 -63.90 -3.12
CA LEU A 778 5.08 -62.93 -2.05
C LEU A 778 5.28 -61.50 -2.58
N CYS A 779 4.17 -60.79 -2.82
CA CYS A 779 4.15 -59.43 -3.37
C CYS A 779 4.93 -58.38 -2.52
N TRP A 780 5.09 -58.61 -1.21
CA TRP A 780 5.70 -57.67 -0.26
C TRP A 780 7.15 -57.27 -0.57
N LEU A 781 7.95 -58.16 -1.18
CA LEU A 781 9.33 -57.86 -1.57
C LEU A 781 9.42 -56.64 -2.50
N ARG A 782 8.45 -56.52 -3.42
CA ARG A 782 8.33 -55.45 -4.40
C ARG A 782 7.92 -54.11 -3.76
N THR A 783 7.29 -54.16 -2.60
CA THR A 783 6.80 -52.97 -1.85
C THR A 783 7.89 -52.37 -0.94
N ILE A 784 8.84 -53.17 -0.43
CA ILE A 784 9.86 -52.71 0.53
C ILE A 784 11.25 -52.54 -0.11
N MET A 785 11.71 -53.49 -0.94
CA MET A 785 13.04 -53.38 -1.56
C MET A 785 13.08 -52.39 -2.73
N LEU A 786 11.99 -52.25 -3.50
CA LEU A 786 11.98 -51.34 -4.65
C LEU A 786 12.17 -49.87 -4.23
N PRO A 787 11.50 -49.35 -3.17
CA PRO A 787 11.81 -48.02 -2.64
C PRO A 787 13.25 -47.86 -2.17
N ILE A 788 13.84 -48.87 -1.51
CA ILE A 788 15.23 -48.80 -1.00
C ILE A 788 16.24 -48.73 -2.15
N VAL A 789 16.05 -49.53 -3.20
CA VAL A 789 16.89 -49.51 -4.41
C VAL A 789 16.73 -48.19 -5.18
N LEU A 790 15.51 -47.66 -5.28
CA LEU A 790 15.25 -46.35 -5.91
C LEU A 790 15.82 -45.17 -5.09
N PHE A 791 15.82 -45.25 -3.76
CA PHE A 791 16.49 -44.27 -2.91
C PHE A 791 18.02 -44.27 -3.08
N ALA A 792 18.59 -45.44 -3.40
CA ALA A 792 20.03 -45.59 -3.64
C ALA A 792 20.48 -45.18 -5.05
N SER A 793 19.61 -45.25 -6.06
CA SER A 793 19.91 -44.85 -7.45
C SER A 793 19.68 -43.36 -7.73
N GLY A 794 18.81 -42.69 -6.95
CA GLY A 794 18.82 -41.23 -6.81
C GLY A 794 18.40 -40.41 -8.03
N SER A 795 17.63 -40.99 -8.96
CA SER A 795 17.20 -40.34 -10.22
C SER A 795 15.69 -40.49 -10.46
N VAL A 796 15.05 -39.36 -10.81
CA VAL A 796 13.68 -39.23 -11.38
C VAL A 796 12.53 -39.83 -10.55
N PHE A 797 12.09 -39.11 -9.50
CA PHE A 797 10.67 -39.08 -9.07
C PHE A 797 10.37 -37.89 -8.13
N TYR A 798 10.17 -36.67 -8.66
CA TYR A 798 9.96 -35.47 -7.82
C TYR A 798 8.90 -34.41 -8.25
N PRO A 799 7.72 -34.74 -8.82
CA PRO A 799 6.61 -33.80 -8.94
C PRO A 799 5.56 -33.95 -7.80
N LEU A 800 5.99 -33.99 -6.53
CA LEU A 800 5.04 -34.03 -5.37
C LEU A 800 5.59 -33.54 -4.02
N MET A 801 6.87 -33.19 -3.89
CA MET A 801 7.46 -32.69 -2.63
C MET A 801 8.40 -31.49 -2.83
N ARG A 802 7.84 -30.31 -3.19
CA ARG A 802 8.56 -29.03 -3.13
C ARG A 802 7.90 -27.92 -2.30
N GLU A 803 6.72 -28.17 -1.73
CA GLU A 803 6.15 -27.31 -0.68
C GLU A 803 7.01 -27.40 0.60
N ARG A 804 7.53 -28.61 0.90
CA ARG A 804 8.47 -28.89 2.00
C ARG A 804 9.93 -28.55 1.67
N GLU A 805 10.20 -27.43 0.98
CA GLU A 805 11.58 -26.98 0.65
C GLU A 805 11.94 -25.56 1.10
N ARG A 806 10.97 -24.71 1.50
CA ARG A 806 11.23 -23.68 2.53
C ARG A 806 11.19 -24.26 3.94
N GLU A 807 10.49 -25.37 4.13
CA GLU A 807 10.74 -26.27 5.25
C GLU A 807 12.11 -26.93 5.07
N ARG A 808 12.45 -27.71 4.03
CA ARG A 808 13.84 -28.22 3.91
C ARG A 808 14.96 -27.17 3.84
N GLY A 809 14.72 -25.91 3.45
CA GLY A 809 15.70 -24.84 3.68
C GLY A 809 15.94 -24.57 5.18
N ARG A 810 14.86 -24.51 5.97
CA ARG A 810 14.91 -24.44 7.44
C ARG A 810 15.30 -25.76 8.10
N GLU A 811 14.92 -26.92 7.58
CA GLU A 811 15.20 -28.25 8.15
C GLU A 811 16.60 -28.72 7.79
N MET A 812 17.14 -28.40 6.60
CA MET A 812 18.55 -28.62 6.26
C MET A 812 19.44 -27.59 6.98
N GLY A 813 18.97 -26.35 7.15
CA GLY A 813 19.64 -25.35 8.00
C GLY A 813 19.61 -25.73 9.49
N MET A 814 18.48 -26.27 9.96
CA MET A 814 18.29 -26.78 11.32
C MET A 814 19.06 -28.09 11.52
N LEU A 815 19.08 -29.02 10.56
CA LEU A 815 19.93 -30.22 10.59
C LEU A 815 21.41 -29.82 10.58
N ARG A 816 21.85 -28.88 9.75
CA ARG A 816 23.22 -28.35 9.78
C ARG A 816 23.55 -27.73 11.15
N ALA A 817 22.62 -26.96 11.74
CA ALA A 817 22.79 -26.40 13.08
C ALA A 817 22.76 -27.46 14.20
N MET A 818 21.92 -28.49 14.09
CA MET A 818 21.80 -29.61 15.04
C MET A 818 22.96 -30.61 14.91
N VAL A 819 23.59 -30.72 13.75
CA VAL A 819 24.82 -31.50 13.55
C VAL A 819 26.05 -30.73 14.05
N ALA A 820 26.07 -29.41 13.89
CA ALA A 820 27.11 -28.55 14.45
C ALA A 820 27.01 -28.43 15.99
N HIS A 821 25.79 -28.36 16.51
CA HIS A 821 25.44 -28.11 17.92
C HIS A 821 24.32 -29.04 18.43
N PRO A 822 24.57 -30.36 18.52
CA PRO A 822 23.57 -31.33 18.95
C PRO A 822 23.09 -31.11 20.40
N GLU A 823 23.89 -30.43 21.22
CA GLU A 823 23.56 -30.05 22.59
C GLU A 823 22.37 -29.07 22.71
N GLU A 824 21.95 -28.43 21.61
CA GLU A 824 20.84 -27.47 21.58
C GLU A 824 19.51 -28.07 21.10
N VAL A 825 19.52 -29.30 20.58
CA VAL A 825 18.31 -30.02 20.11
C VAL A 825 17.29 -30.18 21.24
N TYR A 826 17.74 -30.72 22.38
CA TYR A 826 16.86 -31.01 23.52
C TYR A 826 16.24 -29.74 24.13
N PRO A 827 17.01 -28.66 24.44
CA PRO A 827 16.43 -27.39 24.87
C PRO A 827 15.41 -26.80 23.87
N MET A 828 15.68 -26.87 22.57
CA MET A 828 14.73 -26.38 21.55
C MET A 828 13.41 -27.16 21.55
N VAL A 829 13.46 -28.49 21.63
CA VAL A 829 12.25 -29.33 21.70
C VAL A 829 11.47 -29.07 23.00
N LYS A 830 12.16 -29.00 24.14
CA LYS A 830 11.57 -28.73 25.45
C LYS A 830 10.88 -27.35 25.50
N LEU A 831 11.52 -26.32 24.95
CA LEU A 831 10.95 -24.97 24.83
C LEU A 831 9.70 -24.94 23.93
N LYS A 832 9.71 -25.68 22.82
CA LYS A 832 8.55 -25.80 21.91
C LYS A 832 7.38 -26.50 22.59
N LEU A 833 7.61 -27.63 23.27
CA LEU A 833 6.58 -28.34 24.03
C LEU A 833 5.99 -27.49 25.16
N ALA A 834 6.82 -26.71 25.87
CA ALA A 834 6.35 -25.77 26.87
C ALA A 834 5.41 -24.71 26.25
N SER A 835 5.83 -24.07 25.16
CA SER A 835 5.01 -23.07 24.45
C SER A 835 3.64 -23.64 24.00
N ASP A 836 3.60 -24.87 23.50
CA ASP A 836 2.35 -25.50 23.04
C ASP A 836 1.47 -25.97 24.21
N ARG A 837 2.04 -26.29 25.38
CA ARG A 837 1.29 -26.53 26.62
C ARG A 837 0.62 -25.24 27.10
N ILE A 838 1.36 -24.14 27.16
CA ILE A 838 0.85 -22.86 27.66
C ILE A 838 -0.24 -22.28 26.75
N ARG A 839 -0.13 -22.50 25.43
CA ARG A 839 -1.20 -22.15 24.46
C ARG A 839 -2.55 -22.82 24.75
N ARG A 840 -2.58 -23.93 25.50
CA ARG A 840 -3.79 -24.63 25.95
C ARG A 840 -4.27 -24.18 27.34
N GLN A 841 -3.58 -23.24 27.96
CA GLN A 841 -3.86 -22.68 29.31
C GLN A 841 -4.19 -21.18 29.25
N ILE A 842 -4.52 -20.66 28.06
CA ILE A 842 -5.02 -19.31 27.87
C ILE A 842 -6.49 -19.29 28.34
N PRO A 843 -6.91 -18.34 29.19
CA PRO A 843 -8.32 -18.24 29.62
C PRO A 843 -9.27 -18.00 28.44
N ALA A 844 -10.53 -18.43 28.58
CA ALA A 844 -11.52 -18.39 27.50
C ALA A 844 -12.15 -17.01 27.29
N GLU A 845 -12.02 -16.15 28.31
CA GLU A 845 -12.54 -14.80 28.39
C GLU A 845 -11.95 -13.93 27.27
N PRO A 846 -12.76 -13.18 26.48
CA PRO A 846 -12.29 -12.54 25.26
C PRO A 846 -11.09 -11.59 25.43
N HIS A 847 -10.99 -10.91 26.57
CA HIS A 847 -9.89 -10.00 26.90
C HIS A 847 -8.61 -10.71 27.30
N TRP A 848 -8.67 -11.79 28.08
CA TRP A 848 -7.50 -12.60 28.41
C TRP A 848 -7.01 -13.42 27.20
N ALA A 849 -7.94 -13.99 26.43
CA ALA A 849 -7.66 -14.65 25.17
C ALA A 849 -6.98 -13.70 24.17
N PHE A 850 -7.47 -12.46 24.06
CA PHE A 850 -6.84 -11.42 23.24
C PHE A 850 -5.45 -11.04 23.78
N SER A 851 -5.32 -10.76 25.07
CA SER A 851 -4.07 -10.29 25.69
C SER A 851 -2.95 -11.32 25.53
N TYR A 852 -3.20 -12.60 25.83
CA TYR A 852 -2.20 -13.65 25.64
C TYR A 852 -1.86 -13.92 24.17
N SER A 853 -2.86 -13.86 23.28
CA SER A 853 -2.65 -13.97 21.83
C SER A 853 -1.81 -12.80 21.29
N MET A 854 -2.07 -11.58 21.77
CA MET A 854 -1.32 -10.38 21.38
C MET A 854 0.10 -10.40 21.93
N LEU A 855 0.30 -10.75 23.19
CA LEU A 855 1.63 -10.89 23.81
C LEU A 855 2.53 -11.85 23.00
N GLN A 856 1.99 -12.99 22.56
CA GLN A 856 2.71 -13.95 21.71
C GLN A 856 3.10 -13.38 20.32
N LYS A 857 2.41 -12.35 19.83
CA LYS A 857 2.73 -11.65 18.57
C LYS A 857 3.76 -10.56 18.78
N VAL A 858 3.53 -9.66 19.74
CA VAL A 858 4.38 -8.47 19.99
C VAL A 858 5.61 -8.75 20.86
N SER A 859 5.76 -9.97 21.41
CA SER A 859 6.81 -10.31 22.40
C SER A 859 7.42 -11.70 22.17
N ARG A 860 7.88 -11.99 20.94
CA ARG A 860 8.25 -13.34 20.44
C ARG A 860 9.01 -14.26 21.43
N SER A 861 10.11 -13.79 22.02
CA SER A 861 10.91 -14.57 22.98
C SER A 861 10.52 -14.31 24.43
N PHE A 862 10.22 -13.06 24.77
CA PHE A 862 9.95 -12.63 26.14
C PHE A 862 8.57 -13.09 26.65
N ALA A 863 7.59 -13.32 25.77
CA ALA A 863 6.34 -14.00 26.11
C ALA A 863 6.56 -15.40 26.72
N LEU A 864 7.57 -16.15 26.24
CA LEU A 864 7.94 -17.46 26.80
C LEU A 864 8.60 -17.34 28.18
N VAL A 865 9.11 -16.17 28.54
CA VAL A 865 9.71 -15.86 29.85
C VAL A 865 8.62 -15.42 30.82
N ILE A 866 7.73 -14.48 30.42
CA ILE A 866 6.53 -14.08 31.17
C ILE A 866 5.69 -15.30 31.57
N GLN A 867 5.46 -16.22 30.62
CA GLN A 867 4.61 -17.39 30.82
C GLN A 867 5.14 -18.44 31.83
N GLN A 868 6.34 -18.25 32.38
CA GLN A 868 6.88 -19.12 33.44
C GLN A 868 6.52 -18.64 34.86
N LEU A 869 5.99 -17.42 34.99
CA LEU A 869 5.50 -16.85 36.26
C LEU A 869 4.22 -17.55 36.75
N GLY A 870 3.98 -17.51 38.07
CA GLY A 870 2.72 -17.99 38.68
C GLY A 870 1.50 -17.18 38.19
N PRO A 871 0.28 -17.76 38.17
CA PRO A 871 -0.86 -17.23 37.39
C PRO A 871 -1.15 -15.73 37.59
N GLN A 872 -1.38 -15.26 38.82
CA GLN A 872 -1.70 -13.86 39.11
C GLN A 872 -0.62 -12.90 38.60
N LEU A 873 0.65 -13.18 38.90
CA LEU A 873 1.78 -12.35 38.51
C LEU A 873 2.04 -12.41 37.00
N ARG A 874 1.85 -13.59 36.39
CA ARG A 874 1.89 -13.79 34.93
C ARG A 874 0.84 -12.94 34.22
N ASP A 875 -0.38 -12.90 34.75
CA ASP A 875 -1.50 -12.11 34.24
C ASP A 875 -1.23 -10.61 34.40
N ALA A 876 -0.73 -10.17 35.57
CA ALA A 876 -0.32 -8.79 35.81
C ALA A 876 0.83 -8.31 34.89
N VAL A 877 1.88 -9.13 34.72
CA VAL A 877 3.03 -8.81 33.85
C VAL A 877 2.64 -8.87 32.36
N CYS A 878 1.69 -9.74 31.97
CA CYS A 878 1.11 -9.78 30.62
C CYS A 878 0.43 -8.45 30.29
N VAL A 879 -0.45 -7.96 31.17
CA VAL A 879 -1.11 -6.64 31.03
C VAL A 879 -0.07 -5.51 31.03
N PHE A 880 0.85 -5.50 31.99
CA PHE A 880 1.88 -4.45 32.10
C PHE A 880 2.70 -4.31 30.82
N TYR A 881 3.16 -5.42 30.24
CA TYR A 881 3.88 -5.41 28.95
C TYR A 881 3.03 -4.82 27.82
N LEU A 882 1.74 -5.14 27.75
CA LEU A 882 0.85 -4.66 26.68
C LEU A 882 0.47 -3.18 26.85
N VAL A 883 0.29 -2.70 28.07
CA VAL A 883 0.06 -1.27 28.37
C VAL A 883 1.29 -0.46 27.97
N LEU A 884 2.50 -0.89 28.36
CA LEU A 884 3.72 -0.18 27.98
C LEU A 884 4.00 -0.27 26.47
N ARG A 885 3.70 -1.39 25.80
CA ARG A 885 3.85 -1.49 24.33
C ARG A 885 2.84 -0.62 23.58
N ALA A 886 1.66 -0.37 24.14
CA ALA A 886 0.70 0.58 23.56
C ALA A 886 1.21 2.02 23.70
N LEU A 887 1.73 2.40 24.88
CA LEU A 887 2.36 3.71 25.12
C LEU A 887 3.53 3.98 24.15
N ASP A 888 4.40 2.98 23.98
CA ASP A 888 5.53 2.95 23.05
C ASP A 888 5.07 3.17 21.59
N THR A 889 4.01 2.46 21.16
CA THR A 889 3.39 2.63 19.83
C THR A 889 2.81 4.04 19.62
N VAL A 890 2.26 4.66 20.67
CA VAL A 890 1.77 6.05 20.64
C VAL A 890 2.92 7.04 20.51
N ALA A 891 4.02 6.85 21.26
CA ALA A 891 5.20 7.70 21.19
C ALA A 891 5.81 7.73 19.77
N ASP A 892 6.07 6.56 19.18
CA ASP A 892 6.57 6.44 17.79
C ASP A 892 5.63 7.15 16.78
N TYR A 893 4.30 7.03 16.94
CA TYR A 893 3.33 7.69 16.06
C TYR A 893 3.37 9.23 16.15
N HIS A 894 3.51 9.78 17.35
CA HIS A 894 3.62 11.24 17.53
C HIS A 894 4.95 11.82 17.03
N ILE A 895 6.06 11.07 17.17
CA ILE A 895 7.36 11.42 16.57
C ILE A 895 7.22 11.60 15.05
N ALA A 896 6.51 10.69 14.38
CA ALA A 896 6.28 10.74 12.94
C ALA A 896 5.38 11.91 12.47
N GLN A 897 4.58 12.52 13.36
CA GLN A 897 3.58 13.54 12.99
C GLN A 897 3.83 14.96 13.51
N LYS A 898 4.80 15.18 14.41
CA LYS A 898 5.08 16.51 15.02
C LYS A 898 3.84 17.17 15.66
N SER A 899 2.95 16.40 16.27
CA SER A 899 1.79 16.92 17.02
C SER A 899 2.10 16.96 18.52
N PHE A 900 2.24 18.17 19.08
CA PHE A 900 2.81 18.42 20.42
C PHE A 900 1.79 18.41 21.57
N THR A 901 0.48 18.41 21.29
CA THR A 901 -0.56 18.74 22.30
C THR A 901 -1.18 17.58 23.06
N SER A 902 -1.07 16.32 22.60
CA SER A 902 -1.81 15.19 23.21
C SER A 902 -1.11 14.54 24.41
N LEU A 903 0.22 14.39 24.41
CA LEU A 903 0.91 13.47 25.33
C LEU A 903 0.85 13.87 26.82
N LYS A 904 0.79 15.16 27.16
CA LYS A 904 0.58 15.60 28.55
C LYS A 904 -0.84 15.31 29.08
N ASN A 905 -1.80 15.01 28.20
CA ASN A 905 -3.16 14.64 28.59
C ASN A 905 -3.33 13.11 28.74
N LEU A 906 -2.32 12.32 28.36
CA LEU A 906 -2.34 10.86 28.51
C LEU A 906 -2.28 10.40 29.99
N ASP A 907 -1.77 11.27 30.87
CA ASP A 907 -1.62 11.05 32.33
C ASP A 907 -2.93 10.72 33.06
N LEU A 908 -4.09 11.11 32.52
CA LEU A 908 -5.34 11.18 33.30
C LEU A 908 -6.24 9.95 33.23
N GLN A 909 -6.21 9.14 32.15
CA GLN A 909 -7.04 7.92 32.02
C GLN A 909 -6.59 7.05 30.82
N PHE A 910 -5.49 6.30 30.96
CA PHE A 910 -4.98 5.44 29.86
C PHE A 910 -6.01 4.39 29.37
N TYR A 911 -6.91 3.95 30.26
CA TYR A 911 -7.99 3.02 29.93
C TYR A 911 -9.18 3.65 29.16
N GLN A 912 -9.19 4.97 28.94
CA GLN A 912 -10.19 5.67 28.10
C GLN A 912 -9.64 6.14 26.74
N VAL A 913 -8.38 5.83 26.39
CA VAL A 913 -7.76 6.26 25.13
C VAL A 913 -8.55 5.72 23.93
N LYS A 914 -9.25 6.61 23.23
CA LYS A 914 -10.00 6.36 21.98
C LYS A 914 -9.30 6.93 20.74
N GLU A 915 -8.06 7.42 20.87
CA GLU A 915 -7.27 7.91 19.72
C GLU A 915 -6.86 6.76 18.79
N LYS A 916 -7.02 6.98 17.48
CA LYS A 916 -6.60 6.05 16.42
C LYS A 916 -5.09 6.19 16.17
N ALA A 917 -4.27 5.76 17.11
CA ALA A 917 -2.82 5.68 16.91
C ALA A 917 -2.49 4.82 15.68
N GLY A 918 -1.64 5.35 14.79
CA GLY A 918 -1.15 4.60 13.64
C GLY A 918 -0.09 3.58 14.07
N GLY A 919 -0.01 2.47 13.34
CA GLY A 919 0.99 1.44 13.58
C GLY A 919 1.01 0.40 12.47
N ALA A 920 2.11 -0.36 12.40
CA ALA A 920 2.26 -1.44 11.43
C ALA A 920 1.84 -2.80 12.03
N LYS A 921 1.23 -3.65 11.21
CA LYS A 921 0.95 -5.08 11.51
C LYS A 921 0.22 -5.25 12.85
N ASP A 922 0.73 -6.11 13.74
CA ASP A 922 0.06 -6.47 15.00
C ASP A 922 -0.01 -5.33 16.03
N TYR A 923 0.90 -4.33 16.00
CA TYR A 923 0.83 -3.17 16.90
C TYR A 923 -0.44 -2.36 16.69
N LYS A 924 -0.87 -2.19 15.43
CA LYS A 924 -2.17 -1.57 15.16
C LYS A 924 -3.34 -2.40 15.71
N ILE A 925 -3.26 -3.73 15.69
CA ILE A 925 -4.31 -4.60 16.24
C ILE A 925 -4.36 -4.49 17.77
N LEU A 926 -3.22 -4.25 18.44
CA LEU A 926 -3.17 -3.89 19.86
C LEU A 926 -3.91 -2.56 20.12
N MET A 927 -3.63 -1.51 19.34
CA MET A 927 -4.29 -0.20 19.50
C MET A 927 -5.79 -0.24 19.17
N ASP A 928 -6.17 -0.76 18.00
CA ASP A 928 -7.57 -0.91 17.55
C ASP A 928 -8.45 -1.70 18.56
N LYS A 929 -7.83 -2.51 19.43
CA LYS A 929 -8.49 -3.34 20.44
C LYS A 929 -7.99 -3.11 21.87
N PHE A 930 -7.37 -1.97 22.16
CA PHE A 930 -6.73 -1.72 23.46
C PHE A 930 -7.73 -1.79 24.63
N HIS A 931 -9.01 -1.51 24.39
CA HIS A 931 -10.10 -1.71 25.35
C HIS A 931 -10.13 -3.10 25.99
N LEU A 932 -9.70 -4.16 25.28
CA LEU A 932 -9.60 -5.51 25.84
C LEU A 932 -8.46 -5.63 26.86
N VAL A 933 -7.34 -4.94 26.64
CA VAL A 933 -6.25 -4.84 27.62
C VAL A 933 -6.69 -3.99 28.82
N SER A 934 -7.48 -2.93 28.59
CA SER A 934 -8.10 -2.15 29.66
C SER A 934 -9.06 -2.99 30.53
N THR A 935 -9.86 -3.89 29.95
CA THR A 935 -10.69 -4.82 30.73
C THR A 935 -9.84 -5.75 31.57
N ALA A 936 -8.82 -6.39 30.98
CA ALA A 936 -7.90 -7.27 31.69
C ALA A 936 -7.13 -6.55 32.82
N PHE A 937 -6.79 -5.28 32.64
CA PHE A 937 -6.19 -4.43 33.67
C PHE A 937 -7.12 -4.19 34.87
N LEU A 938 -8.40 -3.88 34.62
CA LEU A 938 -9.37 -3.58 35.68
C LEU A 938 -9.73 -4.81 36.53
N GLU A 939 -9.46 -6.02 36.05
CA GLU A 939 -9.62 -7.28 36.78
C GLU A 939 -8.41 -7.65 37.68
N LEU A 940 -7.27 -6.97 37.54
CA LEU A 940 -6.10 -7.21 38.41
C LEU A 940 -6.32 -6.69 39.83
N ASP A 941 -5.65 -7.30 40.82
CA ASP A 941 -5.59 -6.77 42.19
C ASP A 941 -5.11 -5.31 42.22
N LYS A 942 -5.71 -4.48 43.08
CA LYS A 942 -5.46 -3.02 43.08
C LYS A 942 -4.00 -2.65 43.36
N SER A 943 -3.25 -3.51 44.05
CA SER A 943 -1.80 -3.36 44.25
C SER A 943 -1.03 -3.40 42.92
N TYR A 944 -1.35 -4.35 42.03
CA TYR A 944 -0.79 -4.40 40.68
C TYR A 944 -1.27 -3.21 39.83
N GLN A 945 -2.55 -2.84 39.93
CA GLN A 945 -3.10 -1.69 39.20
C GLN A 945 -2.33 -0.40 39.51
N VAL A 946 -2.10 -0.08 40.79
CA VAL A 946 -1.34 1.11 41.23
C VAL A 946 0.11 1.09 40.75
N ALA A 947 0.76 -0.08 40.74
CA ALA A 947 2.14 -0.21 40.24
C ALA A 947 2.22 0.07 38.72
N ILE A 948 1.27 -0.46 37.93
CA ILE A 948 1.18 -0.24 36.49
C ILE A 948 0.81 1.23 36.17
N GLU A 949 -0.17 1.80 36.89
CA GLU A 949 -0.58 3.22 36.77
C GLU A 949 0.61 4.17 37.01
N ASP A 950 1.36 3.99 38.09
CA ASP A 950 2.52 4.86 38.42
C ASP A 950 3.60 4.83 37.34
N ILE A 951 3.96 3.63 36.89
CA ILE A 951 5.03 3.46 35.89
C ILE A 951 4.60 3.93 34.51
N THR A 952 3.38 3.63 34.08
CA THR A 952 2.87 4.06 32.76
C THR A 952 2.83 5.59 32.67
N ARG A 953 2.38 6.27 33.73
CA ARG A 953 2.41 7.73 33.86
C ARG A 953 3.84 8.29 33.81
N ARG A 954 4.75 7.78 34.66
CA ARG A 954 6.15 8.25 34.73
C ARG A 954 6.90 8.01 33.42
N MET A 955 6.65 6.89 32.74
CA MET A 955 7.24 6.55 31.44
C MET A 955 6.68 7.45 30.33
N GLY A 956 5.37 7.74 30.33
CA GLY A 956 4.75 8.64 29.35
C GLY A 956 5.26 10.08 29.46
N ALA A 957 5.36 10.61 30.67
CA ALA A 957 5.97 11.92 30.93
C ALA A 957 7.45 11.97 30.50
N GLY A 958 8.19 10.89 30.73
CA GLY A 958 9.59 10.73 30.29
C GLY A 958 9.76 10.67 28.77
N MET A 959 8.95 9.85 28.08
CA MET A 959 8.91 9.79 26.61
C MET A 959 8.58 11.15 26.02
N ALA A 960 7.59 11.86 26.56
CA ALA A 960 7.23 13.21 26.12
C ALA A 960 8.39 14.24 26.26
N LYS A 961 9.36 14.03 27.16
CA LYS A 961 10.57 14.85 27.28
C LYS A 961 11.52 14.63 26.09
N PHE A 962 11.69 13.39 25.65
CA PHE A 962 12.69 12.99 24.66
C PHE A 962 12.19 12.97 23.19
N ILE A 963 10.88 13.03 22.94
CA ILE A 963 10.32 13.21 21.58
C ILE A 963 10.85 14.50 20.90
N CYS A 964 11.24 15.50 21.69
CA CYS A 964 11.69 16.81 21.21
C CYS A 964 13.14 17.14 21.58
N LYS A 965 13.88 16.19 22.17
CA LYS A 965 15.25 16.36 22.66
C LYS A 965 16.09 15.16 22.24
N GLU A 966 17.10 15.39 21.42
CA GLU A 966 18.04 14.34 21.01
C GLU A 966 19.03 14.02 22.16
N VAL A 967 19.60 12.81 22.16
CA VAL A 967 20.44 12.33 23.26
C VAL A 967 21.85 12.92 23.11
N GLU A 968 22.09 14.03 23.80
CA GLU A 968 23.35 14.78 23.71
C GLU A 968 24.42 14.20 24.65
N SER A 969 24.13 14.06 25.95
CA SER A 969 25.08 13.59 26.98
C SER A 969 24.88 12.14 27.42
N ILE A 970 25.85 11.61 28.19
CA ILE A 970 25.71 10.31 28.87
C ILE A 970 24.61 10.38 29.95
N ASP A 971 24.47 11.51 30.66
CA ASP A 971 23.39 11.71 31.62
C ASP A 971 22.01 11.68 30.94
N ASP A 972 21.91 12.24 29.71
CA ASP A 972 20.69 12.15 28.90
C ASP A 972 20.40 10.71 28.44
N TYR A 973 21.44 9.92 28.17
CA TYR A 973 21.32 8.52 27.77
C TYR A 973 20.84 7.64 28.93
N ASP A 974 21.37 7.88 30.14
CA ASP A 974 20.93 7.23 31.36
C ASP A 974 19.53 7.68 31.81
N GLU A 975 19.17 8.95 31.64
CA GLU A 975 17.81 9.45 31.90
C GLU A 975 16.79 8.89 30.88
N TYR A 976 17.13 8.85 29.59
CA TYR A 976 16.29 8.23 28.57
C TYR A 976 16.07 6.74 28.88
N CYS A 977 17.14 5.99 29.15
CA CYS A 977 17.05 4.58 29.54
C CYS A 977 16.30 4.38 30.86
N HIS A 978 16.40 5.31 31.82
CA HIS A 978 15.58 5.28 33.05
C HIS A 978 14.10 5.30 32.70
N TYR A 979 13.65 6.27 31.90
CA TYR A 979 12.24 6.40 31.57
C TYR A 979 11.68 5.21 30.79
N VAL A 980 12.37 4.73 29.75
CA VAL A 980 11.82 3.70 28.86
C VAL A 980 12.06 2.25 29.33
N ALA A 981 12.99 2.01 30.26
CA ALA A 981 13.35 0.67 30.72
C ALA A 981 13.66 0.56 32.22
N GLY A 982 14.35 1.51 32.82
CA GLY A 982 14.63 1.54 34.26
C GLY A 982 13.35 1.50 35.09
N LEU A 983 12.37 2.34 34.74
CA LEU A 983 11.03 2.34 35.32
C LEU A 983 10.30 1.00 35.15
N VAL A 984 10.55 0.26 34.08
CA VAL A 984 9.98 -1.09 33.87
C VAL A 984 10.58 -2.07 34.88
N GLY A 985 11.88 -1.95 35.18
CA GLY A 985 12.53 -2.68 36.26
C GLY A 985 11.92 -2.36 37.63
N LEU A 986 11.76 -1.08 37.97
CA LEU A 986 11.07 -0.64 39.20
C LEU A 986 9.63 -1.18 39.27
N GLY A 987 8.90 -1.14 38.15
CA GLY A 987 7.54 -1.67 38.05
C GLY A 987 7.48 -3.17 38.32
N LEU A 988 8.39 -3.94 37.73
CA LEU A 988 8.51 -5.37 37.97
C LEU A 988 8.83 -5.67 39.45
N SER A 989 9.78 -4.95 40.07
CA SER A 989 10.05 -5.08 41.52
C SER A 989 8.82 -4.78 42.38
N LYS A 990 8.03 -3.75 42.02
CA LYS A 990 6.76 -3.44 42.69
C LYS A 990 5.73 -4.56 42.51
N LEU A 991 5.64 -5.18 41.34
CA LEU A 991 4.73 -6.31 41.08
C LEU A 991 5.14 -7.57 41.87
N PHE A 992 6.44 -7.89 41.96
CA PHE A 992 6.96 -9.03 42.71
C PHE A 992 6.76 -8.87 44.23
N HIS A 993 6.86 -7.63 44.72
CA HIS A 993 6.53 -7.30 46.10
C HIS A 993 5.02 -7.35 46.35
N ALA A 994 4.21 -6.84 45.42
CA ALA A 994 2.75 -6.85 45.51
C ALA A 994 2.14 -8.27 45.46
N SER A 995 2.82 -9.26 44.86
CA SER A 995 2.44 -10.67 44.91
C SER A 995 2.89 -11.40 46.18
N GLY A 996 3.52 -10.69 47.13
CA GLY A 996 4.08 -11.27 48.36
C GLY A 996 5.21 -12.29 48.11
N SER A 997 5.77 -12.32 46.90
CA SER A 997 6.74 -13.33 46.48
C SER A 997 8.19 -12.90 46.71
N GLU A 998 8.45 -11.59 46.70
CA GLU A 998 9.77 -11.00 46.93
C GLU A 998 9.71 -9.81 47.91
N GLU A 999 10.88 -9.47 48.47
CA GLU A 999 11.09 -8.18 49.12
C GLU A 999 11.28 -7.07 48.07
N LEU A 1000 10.93 -5.83 48.42
CA LEU A 1000 11.08 -4.70 47.50
C LEU A 1000 12.57 -4.35 47.32
N ALA A 1001 13.12 -4.71 46.17
CA ALA A 1001 14.47 -4.31 45.76
C ALA A 1001 14.58 -2.78 45.66
N SER A 1002 15.79 -2.25 45.90
CA SER A 1002 16.08 -0.82 45.82
C SER A 1002 15.97 -0.27 44.40
N ASP A 1003 15.33 0.89 44.24
CA ASP A 1003 15.15 1.59 42.95
C ASP A 1003 16.43 1.64 42.09
N ASN A 1004 17.62 1.83 42.67
CA ASN A 1004 18.89 1.86 41.93
C ASN A 1004 19.19 0.53 41.21
N LEU A 1005 19.13 -0.60 41.93
CA LEU A 1005 19.36 -1.93 41.35
C LEU A 1005 18.25 -2.30 40.34
N SER A 1006 17.00 -1.97 40.65
CA SER A 1006 15.87 -2.13 39.72
C SER A 1006 16.04 -1.29 38.45
N ASN A 1007 16.62 -0.09 38.56
CA ASN A 1007 16.93 0.78 37.44
C ASN A 1007 18.06 0.19 36.57
N SER A 1008 19.18 -0.19 37.17
CA SER A 1008 20.32 -0.81 36.45
C SER A 1008 19.92 -2.08 35.69
N MET A 1009 19.03 -2.90 36.26
CA MET A 1009 18.41 -4.05 35.57
C MET A 1009 17.68 -3.63 34.26
N GLY A 1010 17.03 -2.47 34.22
CA GLY A 1010 16.42 -1.93 33.01
C GLY A 1010 17.42 -1.30 32.04
N LEU A 1011 18.34 -0.47 32.55
CA LEU A 1011 19.38 0.21 31.77
C LEU A 1011 20.27 -0.80 31.02
N PHE A 1012 20.71 -1.88 31.66
CA PHE A 1012 21.56 -2.89 31.02
C PHE A 1012 20.90 -3.52 29.79
N LEU A 1013 19.60 -3.86 29.88
CA LEU A 1013 18.84 -4.40 28.77
C LEU A 1013 18.67 -3.36 27.65
N GLN A 1014 18.36 -2.11 28.00
CA GLN A 1014 18.03 -1.07 27.02
C GLN A 1014 19.26 -0.56 26.27
N LYS A 1015 20.37 -0.29 26.97
CA LYS A 1015 21.65 0.06 26.31
C LYS A 1015 22.10 -1.06 25.36
N THR A 1016 21.98 -2.32 25.78
CA THR A 1016 22.27 -3.49 24.92
C THR A 1016 21.40 -3.55 23.67
N ASN A 1017 20.12 -3.16 23.76
CA ASN A 1017 19.24 -3.08 22.60
C ASN A 1017 19.67 -1.95 21.64
N ILE A 1018 19.85 -0.74 22.17
CA ILE A 1018 20.25 0.46 21.41
C ILE A 1018 21.61 0.26 20.70
N ILE A 1019 22.54 -0.47 21.31
CA ILE A 1019 23.83 -0.82 20.71
C ILE A 1019 23.65 -1.80 19.54
N ARG A 1020 22.85 -2.85 19.74
CA ARG A 1020 22.67 -3.93 18.77
C ARG A 1020 21.86 -3.49 17.55
N ASP A 1021 20.79 -2.74 17.76
CA ASP A 1021 19.78 -2.44 16.75
C ASP A 1021 20.03 -1.10 16.04
N TYR A 1022 21.22 -0.50 16.20
CA TYR A 1022 21.71 0.71 15.52
C TYR A 1022 21.28 0.79 14.04
N LEU A 1023 21.49 -0.30 13.27
CA LEU A 1023 21.21 -0.31 11.83
C LEU A 1023 19.71 -0.37 11.50
N GLU A 1024 18.88 -0.82 12.45
CA GLU A 1024 17.41 -0.82 12.37
C GLU A 1024 16.90 0.61 12.62
N ASP A 1025 17.43 1.30 13.63
CA ASP A 1025 17.03 2.66 14.02
C ASP A 1025 17.54 3.78 13.07
N ILE A 1026 18.80 3.70 12.61
CA ILE A 1026 19.43 4.75 11.79
C ILE A 1026 18.94 4.78 10.33
N ASN A 1027 18.24 3.73 9.89
CA ASN A 1027 17.67 3.59 8.55
C ASN A 1027 16.13 3.70 8.55
N GLU A 1028 15.52 4.14 9.65
CA GLU A 1028 14.08 4.27 9.74
C GLU A 1028 13.54 5.46 8.92
N ILE A 1029 12.41 5.25 8.24
CA ILE A 1029 11.81 6.19 7.28
C ILE A 1029 10.42 6.57 7.81
N PRO A 1030 10.06 7.87 7.95
CA PRO A 1030 10.69 9.04 7.30
C PRO A 1030 11.78 9.78 8.09
N LYS A 1031 12.10 9.39 9.34
CA LYS A 1031 13.23 9.95 10.10
C LYS A 1031 13.95 8.84 10.87
N SER A 1032 15.27 8.79 10.73
CA SER A 1032 16.15 7.98 11.55
C SER A 1032 15.99 8.29 13.04
N ARG A 1033 16.02 7.25 13.89
CA ARG A 1033 16.03 7.37 15.34
C ARG A 1033 17.48 7.36 15.85
N MET A 1034 17.83 8.34 16.68
CA MET A 1034 19.21 8.59 17.13
C MET A 1034 19.30 8.48 18.65
N PHE A 1035 19.55 7.26 19.15
CA PHE A 1035 19.62 6.96 20.58
C PHE A 1035 21.05 6.88 21.14
N TRP A 1036 22.08 6.91 20.28
CA TRP A 1036 23.48 6.92 20.71
C TRP A 1036 23.84 8.34 21.19
N PRO A 1037 24.40 8.52 22.41
CA PRO A 1037 24.72 9.85 22.93
C PRO A 1037 25.82 10.54 22.12
N ARG A 1038 25.57 11.79 21.73
CA ARG A 1038 26.53 12.61 20.94
C ARG A 1038 27.89 12.75 21.63
N GLN A 1039 27.90 12.92 22.95
CA GLN A 1039 29.11 12.95 23.78
C GLN A 1039 30.03 11.73 23.59
N ILE A 1040 29.49 10.60 23.12
CA ILE A 1040 30.28 9.42 22.74
C ILE A 1040 30.57 9.42 21.24
N TRP A 1041 29.56 9.43 20.36
CA TRP A 1041 29.82 9.20 18.93
C TRP A 1041 30.57 10.34 18.22
N SER A 1042 30.43 11.59 18.66
CA SER A 1042 31.14 12.74 18.06
C SER A 1042 32.65 12.77 18.33
N LYS A 1043 33.17 11.84 19.15
CA LYS A 1043 34.61 11.57 19.25
C LYS A 1043 35.16 10.86 18.00
N TYR A 1044 34.28 10.22 17.21
CA TYR A 1044 34.65 9.23 16.20
C TYR A 1044 34.16 9.55 14.77
N ALA A 1045 33.07 10.32 14.61
CA ALA A 1045 32.56 10.80 13.32
C ALA A 1045 31.77 12.11 13.46
N ASP A 1046 31.68 12.89 12.38
CA ASP A 1046 30.93 14.15 12.33
C ASP A 1046 29.41 13.95 12.43
N LYS A 1047 28.89 12.81 11.93
CA LYS A 1047 27.51 12.37 12.14
C LYS A 1047 27.46 10.90 12.55
N LEU A 1048 26.45 10.56 13.35
CA LEU A 1048 26.12 9.18 13.71
C LEU A 1048 25.87 8.29 12.48
N GLU A 1049 25.28 8.86 11.42
CA GLU A 1049 24.91 8.17 10.19
C GLU A 1049 26.12 7.61 9.41
N ASP A 1050 27.28 8.28 9.53
CA ASP A 1050 28.49 8.02 8.73
C ASP A 1050 29.12 6.66 9.06
N PHE A 1051 28.81 6.08 10.23
CA PHE A 1051 29.25 4.72 10.62
C PHE A 1051 28.65 3.61 9.75
N LYS A 1052 27.66 3.90 8.89
CA LYS A 1052 27.18 2.95 7.87
C LYS A 1052 28.20 2.72 6.76
N ASN A 1053 29.09 3.67 6.51
CA ASN A 1053 29.97 3.62 5.35
C ASN A 1053 31.20 2.74 5.61
N PRO A 1054 31.64 1.91 4.65
CA PRO A 1054 32.79 1.01 4.83
C PRO A 1054 34.08 1.71 5.27
N GLU A 1055 34.37 2.91 4.76
CA GLU A 1055 35.57 3.69 5.10
C GLU A 1055 35.64 4.07 6.59
N ASN A 1056 34.49 4.21 7.26
CA ASN A 1056 34.42 4.57 8.68
C ASN A 1056 34.42 3.36 9.62
N SER A 1057 34.54 2.12 9.09
CA SER A 1057 34.41 0.86 9.86
C SER A 1057 35.24 0.82 11.15
N THR A 1058 36.48 1.32 11.14
CA THR A 1058 37.35 1.32 12.33
C THR A 1058 36.82 2.25 13.42
N LYS A 1059 36.46 3.49 13.05
CA LYS A 1059 35.93 4.50 13.99
C LYS A 1059 34.54 4.13 14.52
N ALA A 1060 33.72 3.50 13.68
CA ALA A 1060 32.45 2.90 14.07
C ALA A 1060 32.65 1.82 15.15
N VAL A 1061 33.64 0.93 14.98
CA VAL A 1061 33.95 -0.12 15.97
C VAL A 1061 34.55 0.43 17.28
N GLU A 1062 35.40 1.46 17.22
CA GLU A 1062 35.87 2.16 18.43
C GLU A 1062 34.70 2.78 19.23
N CYS A 1063 33.75 3.43 18.54
CA CYS A 1063 32.53 3.99 19.15
C CYS A 1063 31.62 2.90 19.75
N LEU A 1064 31.48 1.76 19.06
CA LEU A 1064 30.75 0.59 19.54
C LEU A 1064 31.36 0.03 20.82
N ASN A 1065 32.69 -0.02 20.91
CA ASN A 1065 33.40 -0.48 22.11
C ASN A 1065 33.23 0.49 23.30
N ASP A 1066 33.18 1.80 23.06
CA ASP A 1066 32.84 2.82 24.08
C ASP A 1066 31.45 2.57 24.68
N LEU A 1067 30.42 2.40 23.83
CA LEU A 1067 29.05 2.16 24.28
C LEU A 1067 28.85 0.80 24.98
N VAL A 1068 29.51 -0.26 24.50
CA VAL A 1068 29.50 -1.55 25.22
C VAL A 1068 30.17 -1.38 26.59
N THR A 1069 31.27 -0.63 26.68
CA THR A 1069 31.96 -0.35 27.96
C THR A 1069 31.07 0.45 28.91
N ASN A 1070 30.38 1.47 28.42
CA ASN A 1070 29.37 2.23 29.17
C ASN A 1070 28.18 1.34 29.63
N SER A 1071 27.85 0.28 28.89
CA SER A 1071 26.79 -0.66 29.28
C SER A 1071 27.24 -1.62 30.38
N LEU A 1072 28.51 -2.06 30.36
CA LEU A 1072 29.03 -3.04 31.33
C LEU A 1072 29.01 -2.54 32.79
N ILE A 1073 28.90 -1.23 33.02
CA ILE A 1073 28.84 -0.66 34.38
C ILE A 1073 27.66 -1.20 35.21
N HIS A 1074 26.53 -1.54 34.58
CA HIS A 1074 25.34 -2.03 35.27
C HIS A 1074 25.38 -3.54 35.57
N ALA A 1075 26.38 -4.27 35.05
CA ALA A 1075 26.40 -5.73 35.15
C ALA A 1075 26.56 -6.24 36.60
N GLU A 1076 27.30 -5.52 37.45
CA GLU A 1076 27.47 -5.86 38.86
C GLU A 1076 26.17 -5.62 39.65
N ASP A 1077 25.48 -4.50 39.40
CA ASP A 1077 24.14 -4.23 39.96
C ASP A 1077 23.12 -5.31 39.54
N CYS A 1078 23.14 -5.75 38.27
CA CYS A 1078 22.27 -6.83 37.81
C CYS A 1078 22.55 -8.14 38.55
N LEU A 1079 23.82 -8.49 38.77
CA LEU A 1079 24.21 -9.66 39.55
C LEU A 1079 23.74 -9.55 41.01
N GLN A 1080 23.87 -8.37 41.62
CA GLN A 1080 23.39 -8.10 42.99
C GLN A 1080 21.86 -8.23 43.07
N TYR A 1081 21.11 -7.61 42.15
CA TYR A 1081 19.65 -7.73 42.09
C TYR A 1081 19.21 -9.19 41.99
N MET A 1082 19.77 -9.95 41.04
CA MET A 1082 19.41 -11.35 40.83
C MET A 1082 19.79 -12.25 42.01
N SER A 1083 20.81 -11.88 42.79
CA SER A 1083 21.21 -12.63 44.00
C SER A 1083 20.25 -12.51 45.18
N ALA A 1084 19.37 -11.51 45.18
CA ALA A 1084 18.41 -11.27 46.26
C ALA A 1084 17.04 -11.95 46.05
N LEU A 1085 16.76 -12.43 44.83
CA LEU A 1085 15.48 -13.05 44.46
C LEU A 1085 15.34 -14.45 45.06
N LYS A 1086 14.14 -14.78 45.54
CA LYS A 1086 13.82 -15.99 46.29
C LYS A 1086 12.90 -16.94 45.52
N ASP A 1087 11.96 -16.42 44.73
CA ASP A 1087 11.08 -17.26 43.91
C ASP A 1087 11.77 -17.69 42.61
N LEU A 1088 11.70 -18.99 42.29
CA LEU A 1088 12.38 -19.55 41.13
C LEU A 1088 11.80 -19.07 39.79
N ALA A 1089 10.52 -18.74 39.72
CA ALA A 1089 9.92 -18.25 38.49
C ALA A 1089 10.28 -16.78 38.23
N ILE A 1090 10.23 -15.92 39.26
CA ILE A 1090 10.67 -14.52 39.24
C ILE A 1090 12.17 -14.43 38.98
N PHE A 1091 12.96 -15.28 39.64
CA PHE A 1091 14.40 -15.42 39.41
C PHE A 1091 14.70 -15.71 37.93
N ARG A 1092 14.09 -16.76 37.36
CA ARG A 1092 14.33 -17.15 35.96
C ARG A 1092 13.78 -16.12 34.98
N PHE A 1093 12.68 -15.46 35.31
CA PHE A 1093 12.13 -14.34 34.56
C PHE A 1093 13.10 -13.15 34.47
N CYS A 1094 13.77 -12.80 35.57
CA CYS A 1094 14.79 -11.74 35.60
C CYS A 1094 16.10 -12.18 34.95
N ALA A 1095 16.57 -13.41 35.24
CA ALA A 1095 17.90 -13.87 34.88
C ALA A 1095 18.09 -14.15 33.38
N ILE A 1096 17.08 -14.71 32.71
CA ILE A 1096 17.18 -15.07 31.28
C ILE A 1096 17.45 -13.84 30.40
N PRO A 1097 16.72 -12.71 30.51
CA PRO A 1097 17.03 -11.47 29.80
C PRO A 1097 18.44 -10.93 30.08
N GLN A 1098 18.90 -10.93 31.34
CA GLN A 1098 20.21 -10.39 31.71
C GLN A 1098 21.36 -11.22 31.12
N ILE A 1099 21.26 -12.56 31.14
CA ILE A 1099 22.22 -13.45 30.46
C ILE A 1099 22.19 -13.21 28.93
N MET A 1100 21.02 -13.02 28.34
CA MET A 1100 20.91 -12.70 26.91
C MET A 1100 21.50 -11.33 26.56
N ALA A 1101 21.47 -10.36 27.48
CA ALA A 1101 22.06 -9.04 27.28
C ALA A 1101 23.59 -9.10 27.32
N ILE A 1102 24.23 -9.67 28.36
CA ILE A 1102 25.69 -9.82 28.39
C ILE A 1102 26.20 -10.70 27.23
N GLY A 1103 25.43 -11.73 26.85
CA GLY A 1103 25.73 -12.54 25.67
C GLY A 1103 25.58 -11.80 24.33
N THR A 1104 24.67 -10.83 24.25
CA THR A 1104 24.53 -9.93 23.09
C THR A 1104 25.69 -8.94 23.03
N LEU A 1105 26.04 -8.28 24.14
CA LEU A 1105 27.20 -7.41 24.23
C LEU A 1105 28.49 -8.15 23.85
N ALA A 1106 28.66 -9.41 24.24
CA ALA A 1106 29.80 -10.24 23.84
C ALA A 1106 29.84 -10.58 22.33
N LEU A 1107 28.70 -10.57 21.64
CA LEU A 1107 28.64 -10.71 20.18
C LEU A 1107 28.88 -9.37 19.45
N CYS A 1108 28.39 -8.26 20.01
CA CYS A 1108 28.55 -6.91 19.45
C CYS A 1108 29.94 -6.30 19.70
N TYR A 1109 30.60 -6.59 20.83
CA TYR A 1109 31.92 -6.02 21.13
C TYR A 1109 32.95 -6.39 20.06
N ASN A 1110 33.71 -5.38 19.61
CA ASN A 1110 34.70 -5.45 18.54
C ASN A 1110 34.19 -6.19 17.28
N ASN A 1111 33.01 -5.79 16.77
CA ASN A 1111 32.35 -6.45 15.64
C ASN A 1111 31.67 -5.45 14.69
N VAL A 1112 32.23 -5.30 13.49
CA VAL A 1112 31.74 -4.39 12.44
C VAL A 1112 30.35 -4.77 11.90
N GLU A 1113 29.90 -6.02 12.08
CA GLU A 1113 28.61 -6.48 11.53
C GLU A 1113 27.40 -5.83 12.19
N VAL A 1114 27.55 -5.12 13.32
CA VAL A 1114 26.53 -4.23 13.89
C VAL A 1114 26.14 -3.09 12.94
N PHE A 1115 27.07 -2.66 12.07
CA PHE A 1115 26.88 -1.59 11.09
C PHE A 1115 26.44 -2.09 9.71
N ARG A 1116 26.39 -3.42 9.51
CA ARG A 1116 26.17 -4.05 8.19
C ARG A 1116 25.01 -5.04 8.15
N GLY A 1117 24.59 -5.55 9.30
CA GLY A 1117 23.54 -6.56 9.40
C GLY A 1117 22.97 -6.69 10.80
N VAL A 1118 22.47 -7.88 11.14
CA VAL A 1118 21.66 -8.11 12.34
C VAL A 1118 22.37 -9.09 13.28
N VAL A 1119 23.16 -8.56 14.22
CA VAL A 1119 23.87 -9.34 15.24
C VAL A 1119 22.91 -9.83 16.32
N LYS A 1120 22.33 -11.03 16.16
CA LYS A 1120 21.36 -11.62 17.11
C LYS A 1120 21.77 -13.05 17.52
N MET A 1121 21.59 -13.39 18.80
CA MET A 1121 21.95 -14.71 19.35
C MET A 1121 21.21 -15.85 18.62
N ARG A 1122 21.91 -16.96 18.36
CA ARG A 1122 21.34 -18.14 17.68
C ARG A 1122 20.25 -18.81 18.53
N ARG A 1123 19.15 -19.25 17.89
CA ARG A 1123 17.93 -19.71 18.59
C ARG A 1123 18.14 -20.91 19.53
N GLY A 1124 19.02 -21.85 19.17
CA GLY A 1124 19.33 -22.99 20.03
C GLY A 1124 20.06 -22.58 21.30
N LEU A 1125 20.98 -21.62 21.22
CA LEU A 1125 21.67 -21.04 22.37
C LEU A 1125 20.69 -20.29 23.28
N THR A 1126 19.75 -19.53 22.70
CA THR A 1126 18.65 -18.92 23.46
C THR A 1126 17.82 -19.98 24.20
N ALA A 1127 17.46 -21.08 23.54
CA ALA A 1127 16.74 -22.18 24.19
C ALA A 1127 17.56 -22.85 25.29
N LYS A 1128 18.86 -23.08 25.07
CA LYS A 1128 19.80 -23.63 26.05
C LYS A 1128 19.94 -22.72 27.29
N ILE A 1129 20.02 -21.41 27.11
CA ILE A 1129 20.04 -20.42 28.21
C ILE A 1129 18.73 -20.46 29.00
N ILE A 1130 17.58 -20.52 28.34
CA ILE A 1130 16.26 -20.62 29.00
C ILE A 1130 16.12 -21.91 29.80
N ASP A 1131 16.58 -23.04 29.23
CA ASP A 1131 16.45 -24.37 29.83
C ASP A 1131 17.40 -24.58 31.01
N GLN A 1132 18.67 -24.21 30.85
CA GLN A 1132 19.69 -24.48 31.86
C GLN A 1132 19.64 -23.50 33.04
N THR A 1133 19.14 -22.27 32.88
CA THR A 1133 19.22 -21.23 33.94
C THR A 1133 18.18 -21.48 35.01
N ASN A 1134 18.62 -21.96 36.17
CA ASN A 1134 17.75 -22.34 37.31
C ASN A 1134 18.32 -21.91 38.68
N SER A 1135 19.47 -21.22 38.74
CA SER A 1135 20.15 -20.82 39.98
C SER A 1135 21.05 -19.59 39.77
N MET A 1136 21.59 -18.96 40.82
CA MET A 1136 22.64 -17.95 40.64
C MET A 1136 23.99 -18.55 40.19
N SER A 1137 24.27 -19.83 40.47
CA SER A 1137 25.44 -20.52 39.90
C SER A 1137 25.40 -20.49 38.36
N ASP A 1138 24.21 -20.69 37.79
CA ASP A 1138 23.96 -20.56 36.36
C ASP A 1138 24.19 -19.14 35.81
N VAL A 1139 23.81 -18.12 36.57
CA VAL A 1139 23.99 -16.72 36.18
C VAL A 1139 25.47 -16.35 36.23
N TYR A 1140 26.16 -16.61 37.34
CA TYR A 1140 27.59 -16.33 37.48
C TYR A 1140 28.42 -17.09 36.45
N GLY A 1141 28.11 -18.36 36.17
CA GLY A 1141 28.77 -19.14 35.12
C GLY A 1141 28.60 -18.51 33.73
N ALA A 1142 27.39 -18.08 33.36
CA ALA A 1142 27.14 -17.46 32.06
C ALA A 1142 27.72 -16.04 31.94
N PHE A 1143 27.63 -15.21 32.99
CA PHE A 1143 28.26 -13.89 33.02
C PHE A 1143 29.79 -14.00 32.95
N TYR A 1144 30.40 -14.99 33.63
CA TYR A 1144 31.83 -15.26 33.52
C TYR A 1144 32.23 -15.76 32.13
N GLU A 1145 31.48 -16.68 31.52
CA GLU A 1145 31.77 -17.18 30.16
C GLU A 1145 31.63 -16.06 29.09
N PHE A 1146 30.60 -15.20 29.15
CA PHE A 1146 30.42 -14.10 28.20
C PHE A 1146 31.36 -12.90 28.45
N SER A 1147 31.65 -12.53 29.70
CA SER A 1147 32.67 -11.50 29.99
C SER A 1147 34.08 -11.97 29.59
N SER A 1148 34.38 -13.27 29.70
CA SER A 1148 35.62 -13.85 29.18
C SER A 1148 35.70 -13.79 27.65
N LEU A 1149 34.57 -13.96 26.95
CA LEU A 1149 34.51 -13.75 25.50
C LEU A 1149 34.77 -12.29 25.12
N ILE A 1150 34.20 -11.31 25.84
CA ILE A 1150 34.57 -9.89 25.68
C ILE A 1150 36.07 -9.70 25.90
N LYS A 1151 36.62 -10.26 26.99
CA LYS A 1151 38.06 -10.16 27.33
C LYS A 1151 38.97 -10.62 26.19
N SER A 1152 38.60 -11.72 25.53
CA SER A 1152 39.36 -12.29 24.40
C SER A 1152 39.32 -11.46 23.11
N LYS A 1153 38.44 -10.45 23.04
CA LYS A 1153 38.25 -9.54 21.90
C LYS A 1153 38.83 -8.13 22.12
N ILE A 1154 39.37 -7.83 23.32
CA ILE A 1154 39.92 -6.50 23.63
C ILE A 1154 41.24 -6.30 22.85
N ASP A 1155 41.19 -5.50 21.79
CA ASP A 1155 42.38 -4.98 21.13
C ASP A 1155 43.15 -4.07 22.12
N GLY A 1156 44.49 -4.11 22.07
CA GLY A 1156 45.33 -3.20 22.86
C GLY A 1156 45.35 -1.76 22.33
N ASN A 1157 44.96 -1.56 21.07
CA ASN A 1157 44.91 -0.26 20.40
C ASN A 1157 43.56 0.48 20.57
N ASP A 1158 42.52 -0.19 21.07
CA ASP A 1158 41.21 0.42 21.26
C ASP A 1158 41.25 1.50 22.38
N PRO A 1159 40.70 2.72 22.15
CA PRO A 1159 40.77 3.81 23.13
C PRO A 1159 40.20 3.49 24.52
N ASN A 1160 39.23 2.56 24.59
CA ASN A 1160 38.55 2.17 25.82
C ASN A 1160 39.09 0.87 26.44
N ALA A 1161 40.02 0.15 25.76
CA ALA A 1161 40.51 -1.18 26.12
C ALA A 1161 40.82 -1.41 27.60
N ASN A 1162 41.45 -0.42 28.27
CA ASN A 1162 41.80 -0.50 29.69
C ASN A 1162 40.57 -0.37 30.60
N LEU A 1163 39.59 0.46 30.22
CA LEU A 1163 38.33 0.61 30.93
C LEU A 1163 37.42 -0.62 30.71
N THR A 1164 37.33 -1.13 29.47
CA THR A 1164 36.64 -2.39 29.17
C THR A 1164 37.20 -3.53 30.02
N ARG A 1165 38.53 -3.67 30.07
CA ARG A 1165 39.20 -4.71 30.85
C ARG A 1165 38.90 -4.59 32.34
N LYS A 1166 38.90 -3.38 32.90
CA LYS A 1166 38.52 -3.11 34.30
C LYS A 1166 37.09 -3.58 34.61
N HIS A 1167 36.10 -3.24 33.79
CA HIS A 1167 34.71 -3.65 34.03
C HIS A 1167 34.52 -5.17 33.83
N VAL A 1168 35.14 -5.75 32.80
CA VAL A 1168 35.15 -7.21 32.59
C VAL A 1168 35.78 -7.93 33.79
N GLU A 1169 36.87 -7.42 34.35
CA GLU A 1169 37.54 -8.01 35.51
C GLU A 1169 36.75 -7.83 36.81
N ALA A 1170 36.01 -6.74 36.97
CA ALA A 1170 35.07 -6.57 38.07
C ALA A 1170 33.91 -7.59 38.00
N ILE A 1171 33.29 -7.77 36.83
CA ILE A 1171 32.29 -8.82 36.58
C ILE A 1171 32.86 -10.22 36.85
N GLN A 1172 34.04 -10.53 36.31
CA GLN A 1172 34.72 -11.81 36.55
C GLN A 1172 35.00 -12.04 38.04
N LYS A 1173 35.42 -11.00 38.76
CA LYS A 1173 35.67 -11.04 40.21
C LYS A 1173 34.38 -11.25 40.99
N ALA A 1174 33.29 -10.53 40.69
CA ALA A 1174 31.99 -10.71 41.33
C ALA A 1174 31.48 -12.15 41.17
N CYS A 1175 31.55 -12.69 39.94
CA CYS A 1175 31.23 -14.10 39.66
C CYS A 1175 32.10 -15.08 40.46
N GLY A 1176 33.42 -14.85 40.52
CA GLY A 1176 34.35 -15.74 41.24
C GLY A 1176 34.21 -15.67 42.76
N SER A 1177 34.05 -14.47 43.33
CA SER A 1177 33.92 -14.26 44.78
C SER A 1177 32.62 -14.80 45.37
N SER A 1178 31.63 -15.11 44.54
CA SER A 1178 30.39 -15.77 44.97
C SER A 1178 30.60 -17.17 45.56
N GLY A 1179 31.71 -17.85 45.21
CA GLY A 1179 31.93 -19.27 45.53
C GLY A 1179 31.01 -20.24 44.76
N LEU A 1180 30.09 -19.74 43.93
CA LEU A 1180 29.08 -20.54 43.21
C LEU A 1180 29.41 -20.71 41.72
N LEU A 1181 30.61 -20.34 41.27
CA LEU A 1181 31.00 -20.37 39.85
C LEU A 1181 31.13 -21.82 39.35
N ASN A 1182 30.26 -22.19 38.42
CA ASN A 1182 30.27 -23.49 37.73
C ASN A 1182 30.37 -23.27 36.22
N THR A 1183 31.27 -23.99 35.54
CA THR A 1183 31.43 -23.90 34.08
C THR A 1183 30.28 -24.61 33.37
N ARG A 1184 29.44 -23.84 32.68
CA ARG A 1184 28.23 -24.31 31.98
C ARG A 1184 28.54 -24.85 30.60
N GLY A 1185 29.72 -24.53 30.06
CA GLY A 1185 30.19 -25.05 28.78
C GLY A 1185 29.32 -24.56 27.64
N LEU A 1186 29.04 -23.26 27.58
CA LEU A 1186 28.45 -22.59 26.44
C LEU A 1186 29.50 -22.55 25.31
N HIS A 1187 29.69 -23.68 24.63
CA HIS A 1187 30.71 -23.91 23.60
C HIS A 1187 30.50 -22.99 22.37
N MET A 1188 31.00 -21.76 22.44
CA MET A 1188 30.85 -20.76 21.37
C MET A 1188 31.67 -21.06 20.12
N HIS A 1189 32.72 -21.90 20.20
CA HIS A 1189 33.63 -22.08 19.06
C HIS A 1189 34.36 -23.44 18.91
N LYS A 1190 33.94 -24.52 19.59
CA LYS A 1190 34.46 -25.88 19.32
C LYS A 1190 33.35 -26.92 19.35
N SER A 1191 33.09 -27.55 18.20
CA SER A 1191 32.23 -28.74 18.11
C SER A 1191 33.01 -29.98 18.56
N ASN A 1192 32.58 -30.60 19.66
CA ASN A 1192 33.26 -31.78 20.22
C ASN A 1192 32.80 -33.05 19.50
N ARG A 1193 33.62 -33.52 18.54
CA ARG A 1193 33.32 -34.62 17.60
C ARG A 1193 32.82 -35.91 18.27
N HIS A 1194 33.26 -36.22 19.49
CA HIS A 1194 32.87 -37.44 20.19
C HIS A 1194 31.38 -37.45 20.60
N THR A 1195 30.82 -36.30 20.98
CA THR A 1195 29.40 -36.14 21.32
C THR A 1195 28.50 -36.38 20.11
N THR A 1196 28.87 -35.87 18.94
CA THR A 1196 28.14 -36.08 17.68
C THR A 1196 28.11 -37.56 17.29
N LEU A 1197 29.22 -38.28 17.50
CA LEU A 1197 29.33 -39.71 17.22
C LEU A 1197 28.41 -40.53 18.15
N LEU A 1198 28.40 -40.23 19.45
CA LEU A 1198 27.57 -40.92 20.43
C LEU A 1198 26.07 -40.76 20.15
N ILE A 1199 25.65 -39.55 19.74
CA ILE A 1199 24.25 -39.24 19.42
C ILE A 1199 23.80 -39.95 18.13
N MET A 1200 24.67 -40.10 17.13
CA MET A 1200 24.39 -40.94 15.95
C MET A 1200 24.18 -42.42 16.32
N VAL A 1201 24.98 -42.97 17.23
CA VAL A 1201 24.80 -44.34 17.73
C VAL A 1201 23.46 -44.51 18.46
N VAL A 1202 23.06 -43.54 19.29
CA VAL A 1202 21.74 -43.55 19.97
C VAL A 1202 20.58 -43.49 18.97
N PHE A 1203 20.67 -42.67 17.92
CA PHE A 1203 19.65 -42.64 16.86
C PHE A 1203 19.56 -43.95 16.08
N LEU A 1204 20.68 -44.60 15.78
CA LEU A 1204 20.71 -45.93 15.13
C LEU A 1204 20.08 -47.01 16.01
N LEU A 1205 20.36 -47.01 17.32
CA LEU A 1205 19.76 -47.94 18.27
C LEU A 1205 18.24 -47.73 18.41
N LEU A 1206 17.78 -46.47 18.44
CA LEU A 1206 16.35 -46.12 18.45
C LEU A 1206 15.64 -46.56 17.16
N ALA A 1207 16.27 -46.39 16.00
CA ALA A 1207 15.73 -46.87 14.73
C ALA A 1207 15.58 -48.41 14.71
N MET A 1208 16.59 -49.14 15.20
CA MET A 1208 16.49 -50.60 15.32
C MET A 1208 15.41 -51.05 16.32
N LEU A 1209 15.31 -50.41 17.49
CA LEU A 1209 14.26 -50.72 18.48
C LEU A 1209 12.84 -50.50 17.93
N LEU A 1210 12.62 -49.43 17.17
CA LEU A 1210 11.33 -49.19 16.52
C LEU A 1210 10.99 -50.24 15.44
N SER A 1211 11.98 -50.83 14.77
CA SER A 1211 11.77 -51.94 13.83
C SER A 1211 11.52 -53.31 14.46
N PHE A 1212 11.53 -53.43 15.81
CA PHE A 1212 11.28 -54.67 16.54
C PHE A 1212 10.00 -54.67 17.41
N LEU A 1213 9.19 -53.59 17.36
CA LEU A 1213 7.88 -53.57 18.00
C LEU A 1213 6.83 -54.24 17.08
N PRO A 1214 6.13 -55.30 17.53
CA PRO A 1214 5.02 -55.87 16.77
C PRO A 1214 3.76 -55.00 16.91
N ASP A 1215 3.10 -54.71 15.79
CA ASP A 1215 1.97 -53.78 15.71
C ASP A 1215 0.75 -54.20 16.58
N LYS A 1216 0.07 -53.18 17.11
CA LYS A 1216 -1.24 -53.26 17.80
C LYS A 1216 -2.04 -51.98 17.63
#